data_AF-A0A970H8Q0-F1
#
_entry.id   AF-A0A970H8Q0-F1
#
_cell.length_a   1.000
_cell.length_b   1.000
_cell.length_c   1.000
_cell.angle_alpha   90.00
_cell.angle_beta   90.00
_cell.angle_gamma   90.00
#
_symmetry.space_group_name_H-M   'P 1'
#
loop_
_entity.id
_entity.type
_entity.pdbx_description
1 polymer ?
#
loop_
_entity_poly.entity_id
_entity_poly.type
_entity_poly.pdbx_seq_one_letter_code
_entity_poly.pdbx_strand_id
1 'polypeptide(L)'
;MLISARSPEELRIALLSGKLLESYQVEVADTTLSRGNIFRGTIAGVQPALNAAFIDYGAERNGFLAIQDVVAGARTREPAAGKERPAIDEVLEKGRPIVVQVTRDPEGSKGAALTTNLSLAGRYLVITPYDDHRGVSRKVEDEETRRTLKEMVGKLDLPAGCGVIVRTNALGQTRTELNRDAAALVRAWKQIQAEAKKGRGPKLLYADQDLIIKALRDLLDNSVAEILVDDPEAFGAAQAYVQTFLPRSKVRLELYTERVPLFSAYELEPQIEAIYRRSVPLAGGGAIVIDGTEALTAIDVNSGKSTRAASQEETAYATNLEAAREVARQLRLRDIGGLVVVDFIDMKSTKHCRAVEKTVKEAMKSDRARSSVGRLSANGLLEINRQRIQQELKVRSHRACPTCDGTGRIASPEMVGLNLLRRIEARAVTGRLEKVRIELHPELADAFQNQRRQELARLEREYHLGIEIIASPRLHRPDEVIQWMEREGGAVVEPVTKKMRAAVEVRDVVAAVARENGGEKPEAEGGGNRGGRKRHKQKGRERTAEKPPAASARETPPPTAPEAPPAETVPAAAPAGEGAPANGESKHRRKRRRPRRRGKGEEGKAAENGSDSPEASSKQETGGATEAAPEGAPPEPAGGEPAGQGSEAKSRRRRRRRAPRASGSNGAAPAPQGDAPPAAGE
;
A
#
# COMPACT_ATOMS: atom_id res chain seq x y z
N MET A 1 0.35 -4.07 24.48
CA MET A 1 0.66 -4.85 23.27
C MET A 1 0.01 -6.20 23.45
N LEU A 2 -0.72 -6.71 22.47
CA LEU A 2 -1.40 -8.00 22.54
C LEU A 2 -0.82 -8.95 21.50
N ILE A 3 -0.63 -10.21 21.86
CA ILE A 3 -0.12 -11.28 21.00
C ILE A 3 -1.11 -12.44 21.11
N SER A 4 -1.78 -12.76 20.01
CA SER A 4 -2.74 -13.86 19.92
C SER A 4 -2.17 -14.95 19.01
N ALA A 5 -1.81 -16.07 19.62
CA ALA A 5 -1.09 -17.20 19.02
C ALA A 5 -1.83 -18.55 19.19
N ARG A 6 -2.97 -18.56 19.91
CA ARG A 6 -3.83 -19.75 20.11
C ARG A 6 -4.33 -20.47 18.85
N SER A 7 -4.22 -19.85 17.68
CA SER A 7 -4.50 -20.46 16.38
C SER A 7 -3.17 -20.82 15.70
N PRO A 8 -2.83 -22.12 15.50
CA PRO A 8 -1.56 -22.50 14.85
C PRO A 8 -1.48 -22.07 13.38
N GLU A 9 -2.62 -21.76 12.76
CA GLU A 9 -2.72 -21.24 11.39
C GLU A 9 -2.46 -19.73 11.28
N GLU A 10 -2.69 -18.95 12.35
CA GLU A 10 -2.73 -17.48 12.32
C GLU A 10 -2.12 -16.87 13.60
N LEU A 11 -0.94 -16.25 13.48
CA LEU A 11 -0.33 -15.46 14.55
C LEU A 11 -0.64 -13.98 14.36
N ARG A 12 -1.29 -13.35 15.35
CA ARG A 12 -1.74 -11.96 15.30
C ARG A 12 -1.13 -11.11 16.41
N ILE A 13 -0.67 -9.91 16.07
CA ILE A 13 -0.07 -8.97 17.01
C ILE A 13 -0.73 -7.61 16.85
N ALA A 14 -1.12 -7.00 17.98
CA ALA A 14 -1.78 -5.70 18.04
C ALA A 14 -1.03 -4.72 18.98
N LEU A 15 -0.82 -3.50 18.52
CA LEU A 15 -0.36 -2.37 19.33
C LEU A 15 -1.51 -1.38 19.50
N LEU A 16 -1.75 -0.95 20.74
CA LEU A 16 -2.88 -0.11 21.10
C LEU A 16 -2.43 1.16 21.84
N SER A 17 -3.21 2.23 21.63
CA SER A 17 -3.22 3.43 22.46
C SER A 17 -4.60 3.55 23.13
N GLY A 18 -4.69 3.16 24.40
CA GLY A 18 -5.98 2.95 25.08
C GLY A 18 -6.78 1.84 24.37
N LYS A 19 -7.99 2.16 23.88
CA LYS A 19 -8.80 1.25 23.05
C LYS A 19 -8.51 1.32 21.53
N LEU A 20 -7.68 2.25 21.05
CA LEU A 20 -7.46 2.45 19.63
C LEU A 20 -6.34 1.55 19.10
N LEU A 21 -6.62 0.79 18.04
CA LEU A 21 -5.63 -0.03 17.33
C LEU A 21 -4.72 0.85 16.45
N GLU A 22 -3.42 0.89 16.75
CA GLU A 22 -2.41 1.74 16.07
C GLU A 22 -1.51 0.95 15.10
N SER A 23 -1.26 -0.32 15.40
CA SER A 23 -0.59 -1.25 14.49
C SER A 23 -1.19 -2.64 14.63
N TYR A 24 -1.32 -3.33 13.51
CA TYR A 24 -1.79 -4.71 13.40
C TYR A 24 -0.83 -5.47 12.49
N GLN A 25 -0.43 -6.67 12.89
CA GLN A 25 0.33 -7.61 12.08
C GLN A 25 -0.31 -8.98 12.18
N VAL A 26 -0.40 -9.67 11.04
CA VAL A 26 -0.80 -11.08 10.97
C VAL A 26 0.13 -11.83 10.03
N GLU A 27 0.47 -13.05 10.41
CA GLU A 27 1.22 -14.03 9.61
C GLU A 27 0.45 -15.36 9.62
N VAL A 28 0.37 -15.99 8.45
CA VAL A 28 -0.40 -17.21 8.21
C VAL A 28 0.58 -18.32 7.85
N ALA A 29 0.42 -19.50 8.46
CA ALA A 29 1.42 -20.57 8.47
C ALA A 29 1.92 -20.99 7.06
N ASP A 30 1.05 -21.03 6.06
CA ASP A 30 1.40 -21.39 4.67
C ASP A 30 2.36 -20.39 4.00
N THR A 31 2.49 -19.16 4.51
CA THR A 31 3.43 -18.15 3.97
C THR A 31 4.77 -18.17 4.69
N THR A 32 5.63 -19.13 4.35
CA THR A 32 7.01 -19.20 4.88
C THR A 32 7.89 -18.05 4.35
N LEU A 33 7.76 -16.84 4.93
CA LEU A 33 8.48 -15.63 4.53
C LEU A 33 9.97 -15.70 4.87
N SER A 34 10.73 -16.39 4.02
CA SER A 34 12.18 -16.61 4.07
C SER A 34 13.05 -15.36 4.29
N ARG A 35 12.57 -14.16 3.96
CA ARG A 35 13.27 -12.89 4.10
C ARG A 35 13.77 -12.61 5.51
N GLY A 36 15.04 -12.19 5.60
CA GLY A 36 15.77 -11.97 6.84
C GLY A 36 16.54 -13.20 7.33
N ASN A 37 16.10 -14.41 7.00
CA ASN A 37 16.80 -15.64 7.36
C ASN A 37 18.17 -15.72 6.69
N ILE A 38 19.12 -16.31 7.42
CA ILE A 38 20.49 -16.56 6.94
C ILE A 38 20.68 -18.06 6.77
N PHE A 39 21.04 -18.47 5.56
CA PHE A 39 21.33 -19.84 5.19
C PHE A 39 22.82 -20.01 4.88
N ARG A 40 23.36 -21.20 5.16
CA ARG A 40 24.45 -21.74 4.34
C ARG A 40 23.78 -22.33 3.11
N GLY A 41 24.21 -21.91 1.93
CA GLY A 41 23.85 -22.52 0.66
C GLY A 41 25.08 -23.03 -0.09
N THR A 42 24.86 -23.65 -1.24
CA THR A 42 25.88 -24.13 -2.18
C THR A 42 25.74 -23.38 -3.50
N ILE A 43 26.84 -22.92 -4.10
CA ILE A 43 26.80 -22.25 -5.41
C ILE A 43 26.46 -23.30 -6.49
N ALA A 44 25.20 -23.34 -6.94
CA ALA A 44 24.70 -24.30 -7.91
C ALA A 44 25.20 -24.00 -9.34
N GLY A 45 25.39 -22.71 -9.66
CA GLY A 45 25.97 -22.26 -10.91
C GLY A 45 26.27 -20.77 -10.92
N VAL A 46 27.23 -20.36 -11.74
CA VAL A 46 27.62 -18.95 -11.94
C VAL A 46 27.28 -18.57 -13.38
N GLN A 47 26.74 -17.36 -13.58
CA GLN A 47 26.26 -16.86 -14.86
C GLN A 47 26.92 -15.51 -15.20
N PRO A 48 28.06 -15.50 -15.91
CA PRO A 48 28.79 -14.28 -16.23
C PRO A 48 27.95 -13.25 -17.01
N ALA A 49 27.07 -13.70 -17.91
CA ALA A 49 26.17 -12.84 -18.69
C ALA A 49 25.17 -12.04 -17.84
N LEU A 50 24.81 -12.54 -16.65
CA LEU A 50 23.97 -11.84 -15.67
C LEU A 50 24.80 -11.19 -14.54
N ASN A 51 26.12 -11.40 -14.56
CA ASN A 51 27.08 -11.09 -13.48
C ASN A 51 26.56 -11.50 -12.08
N ALA A 52 26.00 -12.72 -12.02
CA ALA A 52 25.30 -13.26 -10.87
C ALA A 52 25.51 -14.78 -10.72
N ALA A 53 25.15 -15.32 -9.56
CA ALA A 53 25.19 -16.75 -9.26
C ALA A 53 23.85 -17.25 -8.71
N PHE A 54 23.56 -18.51 -8.99
CA PHE A 54 22.42 -19.24 -8.42
C PHE A 54 22.90 -20.09 -7.25
N ILE A 55 22.25 -19.92 -6.09
CA ILE A 55 22.60 -20.59 -4.84
C ILE A 55 21.47 -21.55 -4.45
N ASP A 56 21.81 -22.83 -4.28
CA ASP A 56 20.94 -23.77 -3.57
C ASP A 56 21.03 -23.46 -2.07
N TYR A 57 19.92 -23.10 -1.45
CA TYR A 57 19.81 -22.86 -0.01
C TYR A 57 18.83 -23.80 0.70
N GLY A 58 18.40 -24.88 0.03
CA GLY A 58 17.45 -25.87 0.55
C GLY A 58 15.97 -25.57 0.30
N ALA A 59 15.65 -24.68 -0.64
CA ALA A 59 14.29 -24.42 -1.12
C ALA A 59 14.07 -25.03 -2.52
N GLU A 60 12.82 -25.15 -2.97
CA GLU A 60 12.45 -25.70 -4.29
C GLU A 60 13.15 -25.03 -5.49
N ARG A 61 13.59 -23.78 -5.33
CA ARG A 61 14.28 -23.01 -6.37
C ARG A 61 15.50 -22.29 -5.81
N ASN A 62 16.58 -22.35 -6.57
CA ASN A 62 17.81 -21.62 -6.28
C ASN A 62 17.55 -20.11 -6.15
N GLY A 63 18.17 -19.50 -5.15
CA GLY A 63 18.15 -18.04 -4.97
C GLY A 63 19.16 -17.35 -5.88
N PHE A 64 18.90 -16.08 -6.19
CA PHE A 64 19.69 -15.26 -7.09
C PHE A 64 20.59 -14.29 -6.30
N LEU A 65 21.90 -14.38 -6.50
CA LEU A 65 22.92 -13.53 -5.86
C LEU A 65 23.69 -12.74 -6.93
N ALA A 66 23.53 -11.42 -6.96
CA ALA A 66 24.25 -10.55 -7.90
C ALA A 66 25.64 -10.15 -7.37
N ILE A 67 26.61 -9.84 -8.25
CA ILE A 67 27.95 -9.39 -7.85
C ILE A 67 27.96 -8.16 -6.91
N GLN A 68 26.95 -7.28 -7.02
CA GLN A 68 26.80 -6.09 -6.17
C GLN A 68 26.48 -6.45 -4.71
N ASP A 69 25.96 -7.66 -4.49
CA ASP A 69 25.61 -8.25 -3.21
C ASP A 69 26.70 -9.19 -2.66
N VAL A 70 27.89 -9.23 -3.29
CA VAL A 70 29.05 -10.06 -2.88
C VAL A 70 30.13 -9.23 -2.18
N VAL A 71 30.06 -9.16 -0.85
CA VAL A 71 31.02 -8.44 0.01
C VAL A 71 32.39 -9.13 -0.01
N ALA A 72 33.47 -8.36 0.17
CA ALA A 72 34.84 -8.86 0.06
C ALA A 72 35.14 -10.05 0.99
N GLY A 73 34.68 -9.99 2.25
CA GLY A 73 34.88 -11.04 3.25
C GLY A 73 34.06 -12.33 3.03
N ALA A 74 33.16 -12.38 2.04
CA ALA A 74 32.35 -13.55 1.69
C ALA A 74 32.74 -14.19 0.34
N ARG A 75 33.81 -13.70 -0.30
CA ARG A 75 34.30 -14.20 -1.60
C ARG A 75 34.96 -15.56 -1.44
N THR A 76 34.73 -16.49 -2.38
CA THR A 76 35.43 -17.79 -2.38
C THR A 76 36.82 -17.73 -3.00
N ARG A 77 37.10 -16.67 -3.77
CA ARG A 77 38.37 -16.40 -4.44
C ARG A 77 38.68 -14.90 -4.38
N GLU A 78 39.94 -14.55 -4.16
CA GLU A 78 40.40 -13.17 -4.32
C GLU A 78 40.55 -12.81 -5.81
N PRO A 79 40.03 -11.67 -6.26
CA PRO A 79 40.19 -11.22 -7.65
C PRO A 79 41.62 -10.75 -7.92
N ALA A 80 42.00 -10.68 -9.20
CA ALA A 80 43.27 -10.07 -9.59
C ALA A 80 43.37 -8.61 -9.10
N ALA A 81 44.54 -8.24 -8.57
CA ALA A 81 44.76 -6.96 -7.90
C ALA A 81 44.39 -5.75 -8.78
N GLY A 82 43.71 -4.77 -8.19
CA GLY A 82 43.35 -3.50 -8.84
C GLY A 82 41.91 -3.38 -9.36
N LYS A 83 41.12 -4.47 -9.40
CA LYS A 83 39.68 -4.40 -9.74
C LYS A 83 38.81 -4.16 -8.50
N GLU A 84 38.29 -2.95 -8.32
CA GLU A 84 37.20 -2.69 -7.35
C GLU A 84 35.94 -3.53 -7.63
N ARG A 85 35.65 -3.74 -8.92
CA ARG A 85 34.46 -4.48 -9.42
C ARG A 85 34.92 -5.65 -10.30
N PRO A 86 35.35 -6.77 -9.70
CA PRO A 86 35.63 -8.00 -10.44
C PRO A 86 34.35 -8.61 -11.03
N ALA A 87 34.50 -9.55 -11.97
CA ALA A 87 33.38 -10.33 -12.48
C ALA A 87 33.03 -11.48 -11.51
N ILE A 88 31.77 -11.95 -11.54
CA ILE A 88 31.26 -12.97 -10.62
C ILE A 88 32.03 -14.31 -10.67
N ASP A 89 32.57 -14.66 -11.83
CA ASP A 89 33.38 -15.86 -12.10
C ASP A 89 34.85 -15.72 -11.64
N GLU A 90 35.36 -14.49 -11.46
CA GLU A 90 36.65 -14.25 -10.79
C GLU A 90 36.56 -14.48 -9.27
N VAL A 91 35.34 -14.55 -8.72
CA VAL A 91 35.04 -14.41 -7.29
C VAL A 91 34.35 -15.64 -6.68
N LEU A 92 33.40 -16.24 -7.41
CA LEU A 92 32.56 -17.35 -6.95
C LEU A 92 32.85 -18.64 -7.73
N GLU A 93 33.12 -19.73 -7.00
CA GLU A 93 33.35 -21.06 -7.58
C GLU A 93 32.14 -21.99 -7.35
N LYS A 94 31.69 -22.68 -8.42
CA LYS A 94 30.58 -23.65 -8.36
C LYS A 94 30.89 -24.79 -7.36
N GLY A 95 29.90 -25.17 -6.56
CA GLY A 95 29.99 -26.25 -5.58
C GLY A 95 30.60 -25.83 -4.23
N ARG A 96 31.05 -24.58 -4.07
CA ARG A 96 31.48 -24.07 -2.75
C ARG A 96 30.28 -23.70 -1.87
N PRO A 97 30.39 -23.89 -0.54
CA PRO A 97 29.42 -23.35 0.40
C PRO A 97 29.59 -21.83 0.53
N ILE A 98 28.48 -21.12 0.68
CA ILE A 98 28.42 -19.67 0.87
C ILE A 98 27.35 -19.33 1.91
N VAL A 99 27.55 -18.27 2.69
CA VAL A 99 26.55 -17.78 3.67
C VAL A 99 25.79 -16.62 3.04
N VAL A 100 24.46 -16.71 3.01
CA VAL A 100 23.57 -15.78 2.31
C VAL A 100 22.36 -15.43 3.18
N GLN A 101 21.95 -14.16 3.15
CA GLN A 101 20.70 -13.68 3.72
C GLN A 101 19.67 -13.44 2.62
N VAL A 102 18.41 -13.81 2.85
CA VAL A 102 17.32 -13.49 1.91
C VAL A 102 16.88 -12.03 2.07
N THR A 103 16.97 -11.25 0.99
CA THR A 103 16.56 -9.83 0.95
C THR A 103 15.11 -9.67 0.48
N ARG A 104 14.66 -10.52 -0.44
CA ARG A 104 13.29 -10.63 -0.96
C ARG A 104 12.94 -12.09 -1.16
N ASP A 105 11.75 -12.46 -0.74
CA ASP A 105 11.14 -13.77 -0.94
C ASP A 105 10.98 -14.13 -2.44
N PRO A 106 10.81 -15.42 -2.79
CA PRO A 106 10.56 -15.82 -4.17
C PRO A 106 9.19 -15.30 -4.66
N GLU A 107 9.10 -14.95 -5.94
CA GLU A 107 7.90 -14.32 -6.53
C GLU A 107 7.56 -14.94 -7.89
N GLY A 108 6.39 -15.57 -8.00
CA GLY A 108 5.89 -16.19 -9.23
C GLY A 108 6.81 -17.29 -9.75
N SER A 109 7.56 -17.00 -10.83
CA SER A 109 8.58 -17.89 -11.41
C SER A 109 10.00 -17.66 -10.89
N LYS A 110 10.26 -16.56 -10.15
CA LYS A 110 11.61 -16.15 -9.74
C LYS A 110 11.98 -16.73 -8.36
N GLY A 111 13.22 -17.17 -8.22
CA GLY A 111 13.80 -17.53 -6.92
C GLY A 111 14.05 -16.30 -6.03
N ALA A 112 14.27 -16.54 -4.73
CA ALA A 112 14.52 -15.50 -3.74
C ALA A 112 15.76 -14.66 -4.08
N ALA A 113 15.75 -13.36 -3.77
CA ALA A 113 16.92 -12.49 -3.93
C ALA A 113 17.82 -12.58 -2.70
N LEU A 114 19.10 -12.91 -2.90
CA LEU A 114 20.07 -13.18 -1.84
C LEU A 114 21.14 -12.08 -1.76
N THR A 115 21.70 -11.89 -0.57
CA THR A 115 22.91 -11.08 -0.35
C THR A 115 23.90 -11.75 0.58
N THR A 116 25.17 -11.42 0.43
CA THR A 116 26.22 -11.76 1.42
C THR A 116 26.54 -10.59 2.35
N ASN A 117 25.98 -9.40 2.10
CA ASN A 117 26.00 -8.29 3.05
C ASN A 117 25.00 -8.55 4.17
N LEU A 118 25.40 -9.43 5.11
CA LEU A 118 24.53 -9.91 6.17
C LEU A 118 24.17 -8.76 7.12
N SER A 119 22.91 -8.71 7.54
CA SER A 119 22.41 -7.71 8.48
C SER A 119 21.67 -8.39 9.64
N LEU A 120 22.20 -8.23 10.85
CA LEU A 120 21.61 -8.75 12.09
C LEU A 120 20.96 -7.59 12.84
N ALA A 121 19.64 -7.50 12.75
CA ALA A 121 18.88 -6.45 13.40
C ALA A 121 18.57 -6.82 14.86
N GLY A 122 19.07 -6.01 15.80
CA GLY A 122 18.65 -5.98 17.20
C GLY A 122 17.61 -4.90 17.46
N ARG A 123 17.42 -4.56 18.73
CA ARG A 123 16.39 -3.60 19.15
C ARG A 123 16.78 -2.17 18.78
N TYR A 124 18.02 -1.79 19.09
CA TYR A 124 18.55 -0.44 18.94
C TYR A 124 19.61 -0.35 17.84
N LEU A 125 20.30 -1.45 17.54
CA LEU A 125 21.40 -1.54 16.60
C LEU A 125 21.09 -2.56 15.50
N VAL A 126 21.70 -2.39 14.33
CA VAL A 126 21.87 -3.43 13.32
C VAL A 126 23.37 -3.65 13.15
N ILE A 127 23.86 -4.87 13.34
CA ILE A 127 25.25 -5.22 13.01
C ILE A 127 25.34 -5.70 11.56
N THR A 128 26.36 -5.23 10.87
CA THR A 128 26.69 -5.59 9.48
C THR A 128 28.09 -6.22 9.44
N PRO A 129 28.21 -7.56 9.52
CA PRO A 129 29.49 -8.24 9.38
C PRO A 129 30.09 -8.05 7.98
N TYR A 130 31.43 -8.05 7.89
CA TYR A 130 32.20 -7.81 6.67
C TYR A 130 32.13 -6.38 6.11
N ASP A 131 31.51 -5.46 6.85
CA ASP A 131 31.66 -4.01 6.76
C ASP A 131 32.24 -3.52 8.11
N ASP A 132 32.86 -2.34 8.15
CA ASP A 132 33.31 -1.66 9.39
C ASP A 132 32.59 -0.30 9.59
N HIS A 133 31.69 0.08 8.67
CA HIS A 133 30.97 1.35 8.70
C HIS A 133 30.13 1.52 9.99
N ARG A 134 30.28 2.68 10.64
CA ARG A 134 29.51 3.08 11.83
C ARG A 134 28.55 4.21 11.49
N GLY A 135 27.24 3.95 11.56
CA GLY A 135 26.18 4.85 11.07
C GLY A 135 25.00 5.06 12.00
N VAL A 136 24.20 6.08 11.68
CA VAL A 136 22.93 6.41 12.36
C VAL A 136 21.80 6.49 11.32
N SER A 137 20.63 5.94 11.63
CA SER A 137 19.45 5.91 10.77
C SER A 137 19.15 7.27 10.12
N ARG A 138 18.78 7.26 8.84
CA ARG A 138 18.41 8.46 8.07
C ARG A 138 17.08 9.09 8.53
N LYS A 139 16.35 8.47 9.45
CA LYS A 139 15.14 9.02 10.09
C LYS A 139 15.43 9.98 11.27
N VAL A 140 16.66 10.01 11.79
CA VAL A 140 17.05 11.02 12.79
C VAL A 140 17.39 12.30 12.05
N GLU A 141 16.38 13.19 11.92
CA GLU A 141 16.45 14.48 11.21
C GLU A 141 17.16 15.57 12.03
N ASP A 142 17.14 15.48 13.37
CA ASP A 142 17.88 16.39 14.25
C ASP A 142 19.38 16.06 14.26
N GLU A 143 20.23 17.01 13.86
CA GLU A 143 21.67 16.80 13.76
C GLU A 143 22.36 16.79 15.15
N GLU A 144 21.79 17.39 16.19
CA GLU A 144 22.37 17.33 17.56
C GLU A 144 22.23 15.92 18.14
N THR A 145 21.03 15.34 18.09
CA THR A 145 20.78 13.95 18.47
C THR A 145 21.51 12.98 17.52
N ARG A 146 21.62 13.29 16.23
CA ARG A 146 22.40 12.50 15.28
C ARG A 146 23.89 12.49 15.63
N ARG A 147 24.45 13.63 16.06
CA ARG A 147 25.84 13.77 16.48
C ARG A 147 26.12 13.02 17.78
N THR A 148 25.32 13.23 18.81
CA THR A 148 25.49 12.52 20.10
C THR A 148 25.38 11.00 19.93
N LEU A 149 24.45 10.51 19.09
CA LEU A 149 24.40 9.08 18.73
C LEU A 149 25.67 8.61 18.00
N LYS A 150 26.19 9.35 17.00
CA LYS A 150 27.49 9.02 16.35
C LYS A 150 28.62 8.91 17.40
N GLU A 151 28.69 9.85 18.34
CA GLU A 151 29.74 9.90 19.37
C GLU A 151 29.62 8.77 20.42
N MET A 152 28.42 8.28 20.72
CA MET A 152 28.22 7.06 21.50
C MET A 152 28.62 5.81 20.71
N VAL A 153 28.27 5.74 19.42
CA VAL A 153 28.55 4.62 18.51
C VAL A 153 30.04 4.43 18.24
N GLY A 154 30.80 5.52 18.10
CA GLY A 154 32.26 5.47 17.99
C GLY A 154 32.94 4.82 19.21
N LYS A 155 32.24 4.76 20.35
CA LYS A 155 32.68 4.18 21.62
C LYS A 155 31.98 2.84 21.93
N LEU A 156 31.36 2.17 20.96
CA LEU A 156 30.83 0.81 21.14
C LEU A 156 31.92 -0.23 20.88
N ASP A 157 32.02 -1.22 21.76
CA ASP A 157 33.01 -2.27 21.71
C ASP A 157 32.55 -3.37 20.72
N LEU A 158 33.12 -3.36 19.51
CA LEU A 158 32.78 -4.28 18.42
C LEU A 158 34.04 -5.03 17.93
N PRO A 159 33.91 -6.29 17.47
CA PRO A 159 34.98 -6.98 16.76
C PRO A 159 35.40 -6.23 15.48
N ALA A 160 36.63 -6.43 15.02
CA ALA A 160 37.06 -5.97 13.70
C ALA A 160 36.29 -6.69 12.57
N GLY A 161 35.96 -5.99 11.49
CA GLY A 161 35.11 -6.50 10.40
C GLY A 161 33.63 -6.58 10.78
N CYS A 162 33.16 -5.70 11.68
CA CYS A 162 31.77 -5.63 12.14
C CYS A 162 31.30 -4.17 12.31
N GLY A 163 30.61 -3.66 11.30
CA GLY A 163 29.95 -2.36 11.29
C GLY A 163 28.65 -2.36 12.10
N VAL A 164 28.11 -1.15 12.32
CA VAL A 164 26.87 -0.97 13.09
C VAL A 164 26.06 0.23 12.60
N ILE A 165 24.74 0.06 12.54
CA ILE A 165 23.78 1.11 12.19
C ILE A 165 22.77 1.28 13.33
N VAL A 166 22.68 2.50 13.89
CA VAL A 166 21.70 2.82 14.94
C VAL A 166 20.29 2.96 14.35
N ARG A 167 19.34 2.23 14.91
CA ARG A 167 17.89 2.30 14.61
C ARG A 167 17.26 3.49 15.34
N THR A 168 16.10 3.98 14.87
CA THR A 168 15.36 5.08 15.53
C THR A 168 15.00 4.80 16.98
N ASN A 169 14.76 3.54 17.34
CA ASN A 169 14.33 3.13 18.68
C ASN A 169 15.45 3.32 19.74
N ALA A 170 16.68 3.65 19.31
CA ALA A 170 17.82 4.00 20.17
C ALA A 170 17.77 5.44 20.72
N LEU A 171 16.85 6.29 20.24
CA LEU A 171 16.69 7.66 20.74
C LEU A 171 16.40 7.65 22.25
N GLY A 172 17.22 8.38 23.02
CA GLY A 172 17.11 8.46 24.48
C GLY A 172 17.64 7.24 25.27
N GLN A 173 18.19 6.21 24.61
CA GLN A 173 18.74 5.03 25.27
C GLN A 173 20.18 5.27 25.78
N THR A 174 20.60 4.55 26.82
CA THR A 174 21.97 4.71 27.37
C THR A 174 23.02 3.90 26.60
N ARG A 175 24.28 4.34 26.62
CA ARG A 175 25.42 3.57 26.06
C ARG A 175 25.50 2.14 26.62
N THR A 176 25.07 1.92 27.87
CA THR A 176 25.04 0.60 28.51
C THR A 176 24.04 -0.35 27.84
N GLU A 177 22.89 0.17 27.40
CA GLU A 177 21.87 -0.61 26.68
C GLU A 177 22.30 -0.88 25.24
N LEU A 178 22.93 0.10 24.57
CA LEU A 178 23.52 -0.09 23.25
C LEU A 178 24.66 -1.14 23.29
N ASN A 179 25.55 -1.11 24.28
CA ASN A 179 26.58 -2.14 24.46
C ASN A 179 25.97 -3.53 24.75
N ARG A 180 24.82 -3.64 25.44
CA ARG A 180 24.12 -4.92 25.65
C ARG A 180 23.54 -5.48 24.34
N ASP A 181 22.86 -4.65 23.55
CA ASP A 181 22.29 -5.03 22.25
C ASP A 181 23.42 -5.44 21.27
N ALA A 182 24.50 -4.65 21.20
CA ALA A 182 25.71 -4.99 20.44
C ALA A 182 26.30 -6.34 20.86
N ALA A 183 26.50 -6.56 22.16
CA ALA A 183 27.06 -7.81 22.67
C ALA A 183 26.15 -9.03 22.39
N ALA A 184 24.83 -8.85 22.38
CA ALA A 184 23.90 -9.90 21.99
C ALA A 184 23.99 -10.25 20.50
N LEU A 185 24.01 -9.23 19.63
CA LEU A 185 24.19 -9.41 18.18
C LEU A 185 25.55 -10.03 17.83
N VAL A 186 26.64 -9.67 18.54
CA VAL A 186 27.96 -10.31 18.40
C VAL A 186 27.94 -11.78 18.85
N ARG A 187 27.16 -12.16 19.86
CA ARG A 187 26.98 -13.58 20.23
C ARG A 187 26.23 -14.36 19.15
N ALA A 188 25.12 -13.81 18.65
CA ALA A 188 24.36 -14.41 17.55
C ALA A 188 25.24 -14.59 16.30
N TRP A 189 26.05 -13.57 15.94
CA TRP A 189 26.98 -13.67 14.82
C TRP A 189 28.03 -14.77 15.00
N LYS A 190 28.66 -14.88 16.18
CA LYS A 190 29.61 -15.96 16.48
C LYS A 190 28.97 -17.35 16.40
N GLN A 191 27.70 -17.49 16.81
CA GLN A 191 26.95 -18.73 16.68
C GLN A 191 26.68 -19.09 15.20
N ILE A 192 26.27 -18.11 14.38
CA ILE A 192 26.09 -18.29 12.92
C ILE A 192 27.41 -18.70 12.26
N GLN A 193 28.52 -18.04 12.59
CA GLN A 193 29.85 -18.41 12.09
C GLN A 193 30.28 -19.82 12.50
N ALA A 194 29.93 -20.27 13.71
CA ALA A 194 30.23 -21.61 14.18
C ALA A 194 29.38 -22.67 13.44
N GLU A 195 28.07 -22.45 13.27
CA GLU A 195 27.18 -23.36 12.54
C GLU A 195 27.49 -23.43 11.03
N ALA A 196 27.88 -22.30 10.42
CA ALA A 196 28.31 -22.24 9.03
C ALA A 196 29.47 -23.23 8.77
N LYS A 197 30.48 -23.24 9.65
CA LYS A 197 31.69 -24.07 9.55
C LYS A 197 31.45 -25.58 9.75
N LYS A 198 30.37 -25.99 10.43
CA LYS A 198 30.09 -27.40 10.80
C LYS A 198 29.62 -28.30 9.64
N GLY A 199 29.53 -27.82 8.41
CA GLY A 199 29.06 -28.63 7.27
C GLY A 199 29.16 -27.93 5.93
N ARG A 200 28.77 -28.63 4.86
CA ARG A 200 28.88 -28.14 3.46
C ARG A 200 27.54 -27.95 2.74
N GLY A 201 26.58 -28.85 2.93
CA GLY A 201 25.25 -28.76 2.28
C GLY A 201 24.35 -27.65 2.85
N PRO A 202 23.21 -27.36 2.19
CA PRO A 202 22.30 -26.29 2.59
C PRO A 202 21.79 -26.47 4.04
N LYS A 203 21.70 -25.37 4.80
CA LYS A 203 21.15 -25.35 6.17
C LYS A 203 20.73 -23.92 6.57
N LEU A 204 19.56 -23.78 7.18
CA LEU A 204 19.18 -22.58 7.93
C LEU A 204 20.12 -22.38 9.13
N LEU A 205 20.82 -21.24 9.19
CA LEU A 205 21.75 -20.89 10.28
C LEU A 205 21.12 -19.94 11.30
N TYR A 206 20.23 -19.08 10.85
CA TYR A 206 19.50 -18.11 11.66
C TYR A 206 18.14 -17.81 11.03
N ALA A 207 17.08 -17.92 11.83
CA ALA A 207 15.75 -17.45 11.47
C ALA A 207 15.54 -16.04 12.03
N ASP A 208 15.15 -15.09 11.19
CA ASP A 208 14.60 -13.78 11.60
C ASP A 208 13.07 -13.87 11.79
N GLN A 209 12.56 -15.10 11.93
CA GLN A 209 11.20 -15.51 11.59
C GLN A 209 10.34 -15.91 12.80
N ASP A 210 10.93 -15.93 14.01
CA ASP A 210 10.14 -15.84 15.22
C ASP A 210 9.46 -14.46 15.24
N LEU A 211 8.19 -14.43 14.83
CA LEU A 211 7.44 -13.19 14.69
C LEU A 211 7.22 -12.48 16.04
N ILE A 212 7.20 -13.24 17.15
CA ILE A 212 7.07 -12.70 18.51
C ILE A 212 8.34 -11.91 18.82
N ILE A 213 9.52 -12.49 18.64
CA ILE A 213 10.82 -11.81 18.79
C ILE A 213 10.93 -10.62 17.83
N LYS A 214 10.55 -10.78 16.56
CA LYS A 214 10.56 -9.72 15.52
C LYS A 214 9.65 -8.55 15.88
N ALA A 215 8.48 -8.79 16.47
CA ALA A 215 7.58 -7.76 16.97
C ALA A 215 8.08 -7.12 18.27
N LEU A 216 8.62 -7.89 19.22
CA LEU A 216 9.27 -7.37 20.43
C LEU A 216 10.60 -6.63 20.15
N ARG A 217 11.17 -6.83 18.95
CA ARG A 217 12.29 -6.05 18.41
C ARG A 217 11.84 -4.74 17.76
N ASP A 218 10.78 -4.77 16.96
CA ASP A 218 10.43 -3.68 16.06
C ASP A 218 9.27 -2.78 16.55
N LEU A 219 8.30 -3.32 17.30
CA LEU A 219 7.10 -2.60 17.79
C LEU A 219 7.20 -2.20 19.27
N LEU A 220 7.85 -3.02 20.10
CA LEU A 220 8.01 -2.72 21.52
C LEU A 220 8.96 -1.52 21.68
N ASP A 221 8.49 -0.40 22.19
CA ASP A 221 9.31 0.78 22.51
C ASP A 221 9.29 1.06 24.03
N ASN A 222 9.48 2.31 24.46
CA ASN A 222 9.39 2.71 25.87
C ASN A 222 7.97 3.18 26.30
N SER A 223 7.01 3.26 25.36
CA SER A 223 5.62 3.67 25.63
C SER A 223 4.72 2.48 26.01
N VAL A 224 5.09 1.27 25.59
CA VAL A 224 4.38 0.03 25.94
C VAL A 224 4.55 -0.29 27.42
N ALA A 225 3.48 -0.14 28.21
CA ALA A 225 3.47 -0.50 29.63
C ALA A 225 3.28 -2.01 29.88
N GLU A 226 2.66 -2.73 28.94
CA GLU A 226 2.14 -4.08 29.14
C GLU A 226 2.15 -4.89 27.84
N ILE A 227 2.50 -6.17 27.94
CA ILE A 227 2.43 -7.20 26.90
C ILE A 227 1.55 -8.34 27.43
N LEU A 228 0.46 -8.63 26.73
CA LEU A 228 -0.37 -9.82 26.98
C LEU A 228 -0.17 -10.83 25.86
N VAL A 229 -0.04 -12.11 26.23
CA VAL A 229 0.11 -13.24 25.30
C VAL A 229 -0.90 -14.31 25.67
N ASP A 230 -1.68 -14.83 24.70
CA ASP A 230 -2.73 -15.82 24.97
C ASP A 230 -2.30 -17.31 24.88
N ASP A 231 -1.02 -17.56 24.64
CA ASP A 231 -0.42 -18.89 24.49
C ASP A 231 0.84 -19.07 25.37
N PRO A 232 1.03 -20.24 26.04
CA PRO A 232 2.18 -20.49 26.91
C PRO A 232 3.55 -20.58 26.23
N GLU A 233 3.65 -21.13 25.01
CA GLU A 233 4.93 -21.27 24.30
C GLU A 233 5.38 -19.89 23.80
N ALA A 234 4.45 -19.14 23.22
CA ALA A 234 4.64 -17.75 22.82
C ALA A 234 5.04 -16.85 24.01
N PHE A 235 4.43 -17.06 25.18
CA PHE A 235 4.79 -16.37 26.42
C PHE A 235 6.22 -16.71 26.86
N GLY A 236 6.63 -17.98 26.79
CA GLY A 236 7.98 -18.42 27.09
C GLY A 236 9.05 -17.75 26.20
N ALA A 237 8.80 -17.71 24.89
CA ALA A 237 9.66 -17.02 23.93
C ALA A 237 9.74 -15.50 24.21
N ALA A 238 8.59 -14.85 24.46
CA ALA A 238 8.53 -13.44 24.84
C ALA A 238 9.29 -13.15 26.15
N GLN A 239 9.16 -14.03 27.15
CA GLN A 239 9.84 -13.88 28.45
C GLN A 239 11.36 -14.01 28.31
N ALA A 240 11.85 -15.02 27.58
CA ALA A 240 13.27 -15.18 27.31
C ALA A 240 13.87 -13.96 26.58
N TYR A 241 13.13 -13.39 25.63
CA TYR A 241 13.53 -12.17 24.94
C TYR A 241 13.57 -10.95 25.88
N VAL A 242 12.51 -10.70 26.65
CA VAL A 242 12.44 -9.57 27.59
C VAL A 242 13.52 -9.67 28.67
N GLN A 243 13.81 -10.86 29.21
CA GLN A 243 14.91 -11.06 30.16
C GLN A 243 16.28 -10.81 29.52
N THR A 244 16.50 -11.24 28.27
CA THR A 244 17.80 -11.11 27.60
C THR A 244 18.13 -9.66 27.20
N PHE A 245 17.16 -8.94 26.64
CA PHE A 245 17.37 -7.61 26.06
C PHE A 245 16.90 -6.46 26.98
N LEU A 246 15.90 -6.70 27.82
CA LEU A 246 15.19 -5.68 28.62
C LEU A 246 15.09 -5.98 30.14
N PRO A 247 16.12 -6.51 30.83
CA PRO A 247 16.06 -6.92 32.24
C PRO A 247 15.91 -5.78 33.27
N ARG A 248 15.72 -4.53 32.82
CA ARG A 248 15.42 -3.35 33.64
C ARG A 248 14.17 -2.59 33.19
N SER A 249 13.43 -3.11 32.20
CA SER A 249 12.23 -2.46 31.72
C SER A 249 11.09 -2.58 32.74
N LYS A 250 10.20 -1.59 32.75
CA LYS A 250 8.98 -1.60 33.59
C LYS A 250 7.78 -2.27 32.88
N VAL A 251 8.03 -2.95 31.77
CA VAL A 251 6.98 -3.57 30.95
C VAL A 251 6.48 -4.82 31.67
N ARG A 252 5.19 -4.87 31.99
CA ARG A 252 4.58 -6.11 32.47
C ARG A 252 4.42 -7.08 31.30
N LEU A 253 4.74 -8.35 31.53
CA LEU A 253 4.52 -9.45 30.58
C LEU A 253 3.67 -10.49 31.29
N GLU A 254 2.43 -10.66 30.86
CA GLU A 254 1.43 -11.46 31.54
C GLU A 254 0.78 -12.47 30.56
N LEU A 255 0.53 -13.68 31.05
CA LEU A 255 -0.12 -14.75 30.27
C LEU A 255 -1.64 -14.59 30.42
N TYR A 256 -2.33 -14.41 29.31
CA TYR A 256 -3.77 -14.21 29.27
C TYR A 256 -4.51 -15.56 29.18
N THR A 257 -5.04 -16.02 30.32
CA THR A 257 -5.63 -17.37 30.47
C THR A 257 -7.16 -17.37 30.49
N GLU A 258 -7.83 -16.29 30.07
CA GLU A 258 -9.30 -16.22 30.10
C GLU A 258 -9.96 -17.04 28.98
N ARG A 259 -11.27 -17.28 29.13
CA ARG A 259 -12.08 -18.02 28.13
C ARG A 259 -12.46 -17.18 26.93
N VAL A 260 -12.60 -15.86 27.10
CA VAL A 260 -12.85 -14.90 26.01
C VAL A 260 -11.57 -14.80 25.17
N PRO A 261 -11.62 -14.67 23.82
CA PRO A 261 -10.42 -14.43 23.04
C PRO A 261 -9.80 -13.07 23.37
N LEU A 262 -8.46 -12.99 23.40
CA LEU A 262 -7.71 -11.81 23.83
C LEU A 262 -8.11 -10.52 23.10
N PHE A 263 -8.42 -10.60 21.81
CA PHE A 263 -8.78 -9.41 21.02
C PHE A 263 -10.24 -8.98 21.27
N SER A 264 -11.12 -9.94 21.58
CA SER A 264 -12.53 -9.72 21.88
C SER A 264 -12.73 -9.05 23.25
N ALA A 265 -11.91 -9.42 24.23
CA ALA A 265 -11.87 -8.75 25.53
C ALA A 265 -11.43 -7.27 25.44
N TYR A 266 -10.73 -6.89 24.36
CA TYR A 266 -10.25 -5.52 24.10
C TYR A 266 -11.02 -4.79 22.98
N GLU A 267 -12.15 -5.33 22.51
CA GLU A 267 -13.04 -4.73 21.50
C GLU A 267 -12.36 -4.47 20.12
N LEU A 268 -11.48 -5.36 19.66
CA LEU A 268 -10.61 -5.11 18.51
C LEU A 268 -11.09 -5.68 17.18
N GLU A 269 -11.88 -6.75 17.17
CA GLU A 269 -12.39 -7.38 15.95
C GLU A 269 -13.12 -6.38 15.03
N PRO A 270 -13.97 -5.44 15.50
CA PRO A 270 -14.57 -4.44 14.62
C PRO A 270 -13.55 -3.47 13.98
N GLN A 271 -12.44 -3.20 14.68
CA GLN A 271 -11.35 -2.37 14.16
C GLN A 271 -10.48 -3.14 13.16
N ILE A 272 -10.28 -4.44 13.37
CA ILE A 272 -9.53 -5.33 12.47
C ILE A 272 -10.35 -5.64 11.22
N GLU A 273 -11.66 -5.88 11.33
CA GLU A 273 -12.54 -6.08 10.17
C GLU A 273 -12.57 -4.82 9.28
N ALA A 274 -12.53 -3.63 9.88
CA ALA A 274 -12.42 -2.36 9.17
C ALA A 274 -11.08 -2.19 8.41
N ILE A 275 -10.05 -3.01 8.63
CA ILE A 275 -8.81 -3.03 7.82
C ILE A 275 -9.10 -3.63 6.42
N TYR A 276 -10.01 -4.61 6.32
CA TYR A 276 -10.32 -5.29 5.07
C TYR A 276 -11.45 -4.62 4.25
N ARG A 277 -12.34 -3.88 4.91
CA ARG A 277 -13.46 -3.16 4.27
C ARG A 277 -12.98 -2.04 3.32
N ARG A 278 -13.71 -1.81 2.22
CA ARG A 278 -13.44 -0.71 1.26
C ARG A 278 -13.65 0.67 1.88
N SER A 279 -14.66 0.82 2.74
CA SER A 279 -14.94 2.07 3.45
C SER A 279 -14.80 1.91 4.96
N VAL A 280 -14.28 2.95 5.61
CA VAL A 280 -14.01 3.02 7.05
C VAL A 280 -14.74 4.22 7.64
N PRO A 281 -15.62 4.05 8.64
CA PRO A 281 -16.36 5.16 9.23
C PRO A 281 -15.48 6.04 10.11
N LEU A 282 -15.77 7.35 10.12
CA LEU A 282 -15.13 8.36 10.97
C LEU A 282 -15.99 8.66 12.20
N ALA A 283 -15.37 9.08 13.30
CA ALA A 283 -16.06 9.38 14.57
C ALA A 283 -17.09 10.53 14.44
N GLY A 284 -16.92 11.42 13.46
CA GLY A 284 -17.84 12.48 13.04
C GLY A 284 -19.15 11.98 12.40
N GLY A 285 -19.19 10.75 11.88
CA GLY A 285 -20.29 10.25 11.04
C GLY A 285 -20.07 10.44 9.52
N GLY A 286 -18.86 10.84 9.13
CA GLY A 286 -18.33 10.67 7.77
C GLY A 286 -17.69 9.30 7.57
N ALA A 287 -17.02 9.10 6.44
CA ALA A 287 -16.26 7.89 6.13
C ALA A 287 -15.13 8.20 5.13
N ILE A 288 -14.06 7.41 5.17
CA ILE A 288 -13.09 7.34 4.07
C ILE A 288 -13.35 6.10 3.21
N VAL A 289 -12.98 6.15 1.94
CA VAL A 289 -13.15 5.09 0.94
C VAL A 289 -11.79 4.85 0.30
N ILE A 290 -11.28 3.62 0.35
CA ILE A 290 -9.91 3.27 -0.05
C ILE A 290 -9.96 2.27 -1.21
N ASP A 291 -9.47 2.69 -2.38
CA ASP A 291 -9.40 1.87 -3.60
C ASP A 291 -7.96 1.73 -4.10
N GLY A 292 -7.50 0.49 -4.25
CA GLY A 292 -6.21 0.17 -4.86
C GLY A 292 -6.33 0.08 -6.38
N THR A 293 -5.39 0.70 -7.10
CA THR A 293 -5.19 0.54 -8.55
C THR A 293 -3.82 -0.10 -8.80
N GLU A 294 -3.50 -0.43 -10.05
CA GLU A 294 -2.19 -0.98 -10.46
C GLU A 294 -1.01 -0.09 -10.02
N ALA A 295 -1.13 1.23 -10.19
CA ALA A 295 -0.04 2.18 -9.99
C ALA A 295 -0.08 2.95 -8.66
N LEU A 296 -1.28 3.19 -8.11
CA LEU A 296 -1.48 4.02 -6.92
C LEU A 296 -2.70 3.58 -6.09
N THR A 297 -2.78 4.02 -4.83
CA THR A 297 -4.01 3.93 -4.03
C THR A 297 -4.74 5.27 -4.05
N ALA A 298 -6.03 5.27 -4.38
CA ALA A 298 -6.90 6.43 -4.25
C ALA A 298 -7.67 6.35 -2.92
N ILE A 299 -7.83 7.49 -2.25
CA ILE A 299 -8.64 7.60 -1.03
C ILE A 299 -9.58 8.80 -1.16
N ASP A 300 -10.88 8.56 -1.00
CA ASP A 300 -11.96 9.57 -1.04
C ASP A 300 -12.51 9.81 0.38
N VAL A 301 -12.88 11.06 0.70
CA VAL A 301 -13.32 11.51 2.03
C VAL A 301 -14.76 12.05 1.98
N ASN A 302 -15.69 11.30 2.57
CA ASN A 302 -17.10 11.63 2.61
C ASN A 302 -17.51 12.19 3.98
N SER A 303 -18.22 13.32 4.03
CA SER A 303 -18.80 13.89 5.28
C SER A 303 -20.00 13.11 5.80
N GLY A 304 -20.63 12.27 4.97
CA GLY A 304 -21.71 11.37 5.38
C GLY A 304 -22.89 12.10 6.00
N LYS A 305 -23.26 11.73 7.24
CA LYS A 305 -24.32 12.38 8.02
C LYS A 305 -23.77 13.31 9.12
N SER A 306 -22.54 13.78 8.99
CA SER A 306 -21.93 14.72 9.95
C SER A 306 -22.61 16.10 9.85
N THR A 307 -23.48 16.42 10.81
CA THR A 307 -24.12 17.75 10.95
C THR A 307 -23.70 18.43 12.25
N ARG A 308 -22.42 18.26 12.65
CA ARG A 308 -21.91 18.66 13.99
C ARG A 308 -21.38 20.09 14.09
N ALA A 309 -21.24 20.82 12.99
CA ALA A 309 -20.75 22.20 12.99
C ALA A 309 -21.78 23.18 12.40
N ALA A 310 -21.62 24.48 12.69
CA ALA A 310 -22.57 25.52 12.28
C ALA A 310 -22.47 25.87 10.79
N SER A 311 -21.31 25.60 10.16
CA SER A 311 -21.06 25.80 8.74
C SER A 311 -20.68 24.52 8.01
N GLN A 312 -21.00 24.46 6.71
CA GLN A 312 -20.53 23.42 5.79
C GLN A 312 -18.99 23.41 5.69
N GLU A 313 -18.33 24.57 5.72
CA GLU A 313 -16.85 24.64 5.66
C GLU A 313 -16.19 24.16 6.95
N GLU A 314 -16.83 24.39 8.12
CA GLU A 314 -16.37 23.83 9.39
C GLU A 314 -16.57 22.31 9.43
N THR A 315 -17.70 21.83 8.89
CA THR A 315 -18.00 20.39 8.78
C THR A 315 -16.99 19.69 7.87
N ALA A 316 -16.67 20.28 6.71
CA ALA A 316 -15.63 19.79 5.81
C ALA A 316 -14.25 19.77 6.49
N TYR A 317 -13.85 20.88 7.13
CA TYR A 317 -12.58 20.97 7.85
C TYR A 317 -12.46 19.96 8.99
N ALA A 318 -13.49 19.80 9.83
CA ALA A 318 -13.51 18.82 10.91
C ALA A 318 -13.42 17.38 10.36
N THR A 319 -14.19 17.05 9.32
CA THR A 319 -14.14 15.74 8.65
C THR A 319 -12.75 15.47 8.07
N ASN A 320 -12.14 16.45 7.39
CA ASN A 320 -10.81 16.33 6.81
C ASN A 320 -9.72 16.15 7.88
N LEU A 321 -9.85 16.77 9.07
CA LEU A 321 -8.94 16.54 10.20
C LEU A 321 -9.08 15.15 10.83
N GLU A 322 -10.29 14.57 10.87
CA GLU A 322 -10.48 13.18 11.28
C GLU A 322 -9.91 12.22 10.22
N ALA A 323 -10.27 12.42 8.96
CA ALA A 323 -9.78 11.64 7.82
C ALA A 323 -8.24 11.69 7.71
N ALA A 324 -7.60 12.84 7.95
CA ALA A 324 -6.15 12.97 7.94
C ALA A 324 -5.44 12.04 8.94
N ARG A 325 -6.04 11.79 10.10
CA ARG A 325 -5.53 10.83 11.10
C ARG A 325 -5.86 9.40 10.71
N GLU A 326 -7.09 9.14 10.29
CA GLU A 326 -7.56 7.79 9.95
C GLU A 326 -6.87 7.24 8.70
N VAL A 327 -6.59 8.08 7.69
CA VAL A 327 -5.77 7.70 6.53
C VAL A 327 -4.38 7.26 6.98
N ALA A 328 -3.68 8.05 7.79
CA ALA A 328 -2.36 7.68 8.29
C ALA A 328 -2.39 6.38 9.10
N ARG A 329 -3.46 6.14 9.87
CA ARG A 329 -3.69 4.89 10.61
C ARG A 329 -3.95 3.71 9.68
N GLN A 330 -4.84 3.84 8.70
CA GLN A 330 -5.16 2.78 7.73
C GLN A 330 -3.97 2.43 6.81
N LEU A 331 -3.15 3.42 6.43
CA LEU A 331 -1.90 3.16 5.69
C LEU A 331 -0.90 2.30 6.49
N ARG A 332 -0.87 2.43 7.83
CA ARG A 332 -0.13 1.51 8.71
C ARG A 332 -0.81 0.14 8.82
N LEU A 333 -2.11 0.12 9.13
CA LEU A 333 -2.86 -1.12 9.43
C LEU A 333 -3.02 -2.05 8.21
N ARG A 334 -3.06 -1.51 6.99
CA ARG A 334 -3.19 -2.25 5.72
C ARG A 334 -1.85 -2.53 5.03
N ASP A 335 -0.78 -1.95 5.54
CA ASP A 335 0.56 -1.89 4.93
C ASP A 335 0.64 -1.33 3.48
N ILE A 336 -0.37 -0.55 3.08
CA ILE A 336 -0.46 0.12 1.77
C ILE A 336 0.82 0.91 1.47
N GLY A 337 1.33 0.84 0.24
CA GLY A 337 2.55 1.57 -0.12
C GLY A 337 2.75 1.82 -1.61
N GLY A 338 3.64 2.74 -1.92
CA GLY A 338 3.79 3.35 -3.24
C GLY A 338 3.25 4.78 -3.24
N LEU A 339 2.65 5.19 -4.35
CA LEU A 339 1.92 6.46 -4.44
C LEU A 339 0.51 6.28 -3.88
N VAL A 340 0.11 7.17 -2.98
CA VAL A 340 -1.24 7.31 -2.44
C VAL A 340 -1.72 8.72 -2.75
N VAL A 341 -2.96 8.85 -3.23
CA VAL A 341 -3.61 10.13 -3.51
C VAL A 341 -4.86 10.22 -2.65
N VAL A 342 -4.98 11.29 -1.86
CA VAL A 342 -6.12 11.53 -0.96
C VAL A 342 -6.92 12.72 -1.49
N ASP A 343 -8.17 12.49 -1.83
CA ASP A 343 -9.15 13.51 -2.20
C ASP A 343 -9.87 13.98 -0.94
N PHE A 344 -9.60 15.22 -0.51
CA PHE A 344 -10.19 15.83 0.67
C PHE A 344 -11.33 16.76 0.27
N ILE A 345 -12.38 16.84 1.10
CA ILE A 345 -13.53 17.73 0.86
C ILE A 345 -13.04 19.17 0.69
N ASP A 346 -13.51 19.85 -0.37
CA ASP A 346 -13.11 21.22 -0.71
C ASP A 346 -13.16 22.20 0.48
N MET A 347 -12.09 22.97 0.63
CA MET A 347 -11.93 24.01 1.67
C MET A 347 -11.48 25.32 1.01
N LYS A 348 -12.19 26.41 1.27
CA LYS A 348 -11.86 27.74 0.72
C LYS A 348 -10.74 28.42 1.52
N SER A 349 -10.73 28.20 2.83
CA SER A 349 -9.72 28.68 3.75
C SER A 349 -8.38 27.96 3.56
N THR A 350 -7.39 28.65 2.99
CA THR A 350 -6.00 28.15 2.88
C THR A 350 -5.37 27.81 4.24
N LYS A 351 -5.88 28.38 5.34
CA LYS A 351 -5.53 28.02 6.73
C LYS A 351 -5.99 26.61 7.08
N HIS A 352 -7.17 26.19 6.60
CA HIS A 352 -7.70 24.84 6.82
C HIS A 352 -6.91 23.81 6.01
N CYS A 353 -6.63 24.08 4.73
CA CYS A 353 -5.79 23.20 3.90
C CYS A 353 -4.43 22.93 4.55
N ARG A 354 -3.72 23.98 4.98
CA ARG A 354 -2.41 23.86 5.67
C ARG A 354 -2.50 23.12 7.01
N ALA A 355 -3.62 23.21 7.72
CA ALA A 355 -3.85 22.46 8.96
C ALA A 355 -4.11 20.97 8.70
N VAL A 356 -4.79 20.62 7.61
CA VAL A 356 -4.96 19.23 7.14
C VAL A 356 -3.61 18.67 6.67
N GLU A 357 -2.85 19.39 5.84
CA GLU A 357 -1.48 19.03 5.44
C GLU A 357 -0.58 18.74 6.67
N LYS A 358 -0.59 19.64 7.65
CA LYS A 358 0.16 19.46 8.90
C LYS A 358 -0.31 18.24 9.68
N THR A 359 -1.62 17.99 9.73
CA THR A 359 -2.20 16.85 10.47
C THR A 359 -1.81 15.52 9.83
N VAL A 360 -1.85 15.39 8.50
CA VAL A 360 -1.33 14.21 7.79
C VAL A 360 0.17 14.04 8.04
N LYS A 361 0.96 15.12 7.91
CA LYS A 361 2.42 15.04 8.15
C LYS A 361 2.74 14.63 9.59
N GLU A 362 1.99 15.09 10.58
CA GLU A 362 2.17 14.69 11.99
C GLU A 362 1.76 13.23 12.22
N ALA A 363 0.59 12.82 11.73
CA ALA A 363 0.07 11.46 11.89
C ALA A 363 0.88 10.37 11.16
N MET A 364 1.71 10.76 10.18
CA MET A 364 2.66 9.89 9.49
C MET A 364 4.04 9.79 10.17
N LYS A 365 4.38 10.64 11.17
CA LYS A 365 5.69 10.57 11.86
C LYS A 365 5.91 9.26 12.62
N SER A 366 4.85 8.68 13.18
CA SER A 366 4.89 7.42 13.92
C SER A 366 5.00 6.18 13.01
N ASP A 367 4.92 6.36 11.68
CA ASP A 367 5.01 5.24 10.74
C ASP A 367 6.42 4.64 10.69
N ARG A 368 6.50 3.31 10.63
CA ARG A 368 7.73 2.56 10.39
C ARG A 368 8.27 2.84 8.97
N ALA A 369 7.39 3.01 7.98
CA ALA A 369 7.78 3.34 6.61
C ALA A 369 8.42 4.72 6.51
N ARG A 370 9.22 4.96 5.46
CA ARG A 370 9.57 6.33 5.05
C ARG A 370 8.42 6.87 4.21
N SER A 371 7.86 8.01 4.60
CA SER A 371 6.82 8.72 3.86
C SER A 371 7.24 10.15 3.52
N SER A 372 6.96 10.60 2.30
CA SER A 372 6.95 12.03 1.96
C SER A 372 5.53 12.45 1.63
N VAL A 373 5.00 13.39 2.42
CA VAL A 373 3.69 14.02 2.23
C VAL A 373 3.88 15.30 1.41
N GLY A 374 3.08 15.47 0.37
CA GLY A 374 3.06 16.66 -0.48
C GLY A 374 2.31 17.84 0.13
N ARG A 375 1.68 18.62 -0.73
CA ARG A 375 0.71 19.68 -0.39
C ARG A 375 -0.61 19.39 -1.10
N LEU A 376 -1.69 20.05 -0.69
CA LEU A 376 -2.91 20.03 -1.52
C LEU A 376 -2.59 20.69 -2.87
N SER A 377 -2.95 19.99 -3.94
CA SER A 377 -2.93 20.50 -5.31
C SER A 377 -4.00 21.57 -5.52
N ALA A 378 -3.99 22.22 -6.68
CA ALA A 378 -5.08 23.11 -7.10
C ALA A 378 -6.43 22.38 -7.28
N ASN A 379 -6.43 21.05 -7.28
CA ASN A 379 -7.59 20.18 -7.51
C ASN A 379 -8.02 19.44 -6.22
N GLY A 380 -7.70 19.96 -5.02
CA GLY A 380 -8.04 19.34 -3.73
C GLY A 380 -7.15 18.16 -3.32
N LEU A 381 -6.65 17.37 -4.28
CA LEU A 381 -5.85 16.16 -4.04
C LEU A 381 -4.55 16.41 -3.26
N LEU A 382 -4.26 15.57 -2.26
CA LEU A 382 -2.99 15.47 -1.54
C LEU A 382 -2.23 14.20 -1.95
N GLU A 383 -0.97 14.34 -2.38
CA GLU A 383 -0.07 13.21 -2.64
C GLU A 383 0.69 12.74 -1.39
N ILE A 384 0.80 11.43 -1.20
CA ILE A 384 1.66 10.78 -0.20
C ILE A 384 2.44 9.66 -0.90
N ASN A 385 3.77 9.69 -0.82
CA ASN A 385 4.62 8.58 -1.28
C ASN A 385 5.15 7.82 -0.05
N ARG A 386 4.72 6.57 0.14
CA ARG A 386 5.06 5.70 1.28
C ARG A 386 5.89 4.50 0.83
N GLN A 387 7.03 4.27 1.47
CA GLN A 387 7.90 3.12 1.18
C GLN A 387 7.18 1.79 1.48
N ARG A 388 7.06 0.91 0.47
CA ARG A 388 6.63 -0.49 0.65
C ARG A 388 7.66 -1.23 1.52
N ILE A 389 7.25 -1.66 2.73
CA ILE A 389 8.06 -2.53 3.61
C ILE A 389 7.75 -4.01 3.32
N GLN A 390 6.47 -4.34 3.22
CA GLN A 390 5.90 -5.65 2.91
C GLN A 390 4.86 -5.50 1.78
N GLN A 391 4.28 -6.61 1.31
CA GLN A 391 3.08 -6.58 0.48
C GLN A 391 1.85 -6.19 1.34
N GLU A 392 0.88 -5.53 0.71
CA GLU A 392 -0.33 -5.06 1.40
C GLU A 392 -1.13 -6.22 1.99
N LEU A 393 -1.74 -5.99 3.16
CA LEU A 393 -2.37 -7.05 3.94
C LEU A 393 -3.47 -7.78 3.17
N LYS A 394 -4.24 -7.03 2.36
CA LYS A 394 -5.29 -7.59 1.52
C LYS A 394 -4.76 -8.55 0.46
N VAL A 395 -3.59 -8.26 -0.14
CA VAL A 395 -2.94 -9.11 -1.15
C VAL A 395 -2.39 -10.40 -0.53
N ARG A 396 -1.96 -10.35 0.73
CA ARG A 396 -1.51 -11.54 1.49
C ARG A 396 -2.68 -12.47 1.86
N SER A 397 -3.83 -11.92 2.24
CA SER A 397 -4.97 -12.70 2.75
C SER A 397 -6.07 -13.01 1.72
N HIS A 398 -6.06 -12.38 0.53
CA HIS A 398 -7.11 -12.56 -0.49
C HIS A 398 -6.51 -12.95 -1.85
N ARG A 399 -7.26 -13.75 -2.61
CA ARG A 399 -6.94 -14.06 -4.02
C ARG A 399 -7.63 -13.05 -4.96
N ALA A 400 -7.15 -12.94 -6.19
CA ALA A 400 -7.82 -12.16 -7.24
C ALA A 400 -9.24 -12.69 -7.48
N CYS A 401 -10.16 -11.81 -7.88
CA CYS A 401 -11.55 -12.21 -8.14
C CYS A 401 -11.66 -12.86 -9.53
N PRO A 402 -11.98 -14.16 -9.65
CA PRO A 402 -12.00 -14.86 -10.95
C PRO A 402 -13.11 -14.34 -11.87
N THR A 403 -14.11 -13.64 -11.33
CA THR A 403 -15.27 -13.15 -12.09
C THR A 403 -15.04 -11.76 -12.72
N CYS A 404 -14.06 -10.99 -12.25
CA CYS A 404 -13.83 -9.61 -12.74
C CYS A 404 -12.36 -9.16 -12.81
N ASP A 405 -11.41 -10.04 -12.46
CA ASP A 405 -9.96 -9.79 -12.42
C ASP A 405 -9.57 -8.45 -11.80
N GLY A 406 -10.16 -8.15 -10.63
CA GLY A 406 -9.90 -6.92 -9.87
C GLY A 406 -10.65 -5.67 -10.35
N THR A 407 -11.25 -5.64 -11.54
CA THR A 407 -11.95 -4.45 -12.10
C THR A 407 -13.20 -4.03 -11.30
N GLY A 408 -13.72 -4.91 -10.44
CA GLY A 408 -14.93 -4.66 -9.64
C GLY A 408 -16.24 -4.55 -10.43
N ARG A 409 -16.22 -4.84 -11.73
CA ARG A 409 -17.37 -4.79 -12.64
C ARG A 409 -17.40 -6.01 -13.55
N ILE A 410 -18.57 -6.30 -14.12
CA ILE A 410 -18.80 -7.44 -15.02
C ILE A 410 -19.61 -6.97 -16.22
N ALA A 411 -19.37 -7.53 -17.41
CA ALA A 411 -20.14 -7.21 -18.61
C ALA A 411 -21.61 -7.62 -18.43
N SER A 412 -22.56 -6.82 -18.92
CA SER A 412 -23.98 -7.16 -18.79
C SER A 412 -24.37 -8.30 -19.75
N PRO A 413 -25.43 -9.09 -19.46
CA PRO A 413 -25.83 -10.20 -20.33
C PRO A 413 -26.11 -9.78 -21.78
N GLU A 414 -26.64 -8.57 -21.96
CA GLU A 414 -26.95 -8.00 -23.27
C GLU A 414 -25.68 -7.65 -24.04
N MET A 415 -24.64 -7.15 -23.36
CA MET A 415 -23.33 -6.87 -23.95
C MET A 415 -22.63 -8.16 -24.39
N VAL A 416 -22.62 -9.20 -23.54
CA VAL A 416 -22.02 -10.49 -23.87
C VAL A 416 -22.75 -11.16 -25.03
N GLY A 417 -24.09 -11.25 -24.96
CA GLY A 417 -24.90 -11.82 -26.02
C GLY A 417 -24.75 -11.11 -27.37
N LEU A 418 -24.68 -9.77 -27.37
CA LEU A 418 -24.46 -8.99 -28.60
C LEU A 418 -23.05 -9.20 -29.18
N ASN A 419 -22.03 -9.41 -28.34
CA ASN A 419 -20.69 -9.74 -28.80
C ASN A 419 -20.63 -11.17 -29.38
N LEU A 420 -21.25 -12.15 -28.71
CA LEU A 420 -21.37 -13.52 -29.21
C LEU A 420 -22.07 -13.56 -30.57
N LEU A 421 -23.22 -12.89 -30.74
CA LEU A 421 -23.94 -12.83 -32.03
C LEU A 421 -23.07 -12.27 -33.15
N ARG A 422 -22.33 -11.18 -32.90
CA ARG A 422 -21.41 -10.59 -33.89
C ARG A 422 -20.29 -11.55 -34.29
N ARG A 423 -19.75 -12.33 -33.34
CA ARG A 423 -18.68 -13.32 -33.60
C ARG A 423 -19.21 -14.54 -34.34
N ILE A 424 -20.43 -15.00 -34.03
CA ILE A 424 -21.14 -16.05 -34.79
C ILE A 424 -21.36 -15.57 -36.22
N GLU A 425 -21.98 -14.40 -36.41
CA GLU A 425 -22.30 -13.83 -37.72
C GLU A 425 -21.03 -13.60 -38.57
N ALA A 426 -20.00 -12.97 -38.01
CA ALA A 426 -18.75 -12.69 -38.72
C ALA A 426 -18.04 -13.95 -39.23
N ARG A 427 -18.13 -15.08 -38.52
CA ARG A 427 -17.59 -16.37 -39.00
C ARG A 427 -18.59 -17.14 -39.87
N ALA A 428 -19.89 -17.00 -39.64
CA ALA A 428 -20.95 -17.60 -40.46
C ALA A 428 -20.94 -17.09 -41.91
N VAL A 429 -20.62 -15.82 -42.12
CA VAL A 429 -20.41 -15.20 -43.45
C VAL A 429 -19.37 -15.93 -44.31
N THR A 430 -18.47 -16.72 -43.72
CA THR A 430 -17.52 -17.57 -44.48
C THR A 430 -18.18 -18.76 -45.20
N GLY A 431 -19.42 -19.11 -44.85
CA GLY A 431 -20.19 -20.23 -45.42
C GLY A 431 -19.67 -21.64 -45.08
N ARG A 432 -18.57 -21.75 -44.34
CA ARG A 432 -17.92 -23.03 -43.96
C ARG A 432 -18.44 -23.65 -42.66
N LEU A 433 -19.04 -22.86 -41.79
CA LEU A 433 -19.55 -23.37 -40.51
C LEU A 433 -20.76 -24.27 -40.73
N GLU A 434 -20.76 -25.41 -40.04
CA GLU A 434 -21.91 -26.30 -39.90
C GLU A 434 -22.60 -26.08 -38.55
N LYS A 435 -21.81 -25.94 -37.48
CA LYS A 435 -22.30 -25.91 -36.11
C LYS A 435 -21.39 -25.08 -35.21
N VAL A 436 -21.98 -24.40 -34.23
CA VAL A 436 -21.26 -23.64 -33.21
C VAL A 436 -21.76 -24.09 -31.84
N ARG A 437 -20.84 -24.54 -30.97
CA ARG A 437 -21.13 -24.90 -29.59
C ARG A 437 -20.51 -23.87 -28.66
N ILE A 438 -21.31 -23.27 -27.79
CA ILE A 438 -20.95 -22.14 -26.93
C ILE A 438 -21.25 -22.55 -25.49
N GLU A 439 -20.22 -22.77 -24.68
CA GLU A 439 -20.38 -23.04 -23.25
C GLU A 439 -20.20 -21.73 -22.46
N LEU A 440 -21.17 -21.43 -21.59
CA LEU A 440 -21.27 -20.19 -20.82
C LEU A 440 -21.69 -20.48 -19.38
N HIS A 441 -21.40 -19.56 -18.46
CA HIS A 441 -22.01 -19.54 -17.13
C HIS A 441 -23.56 -19.57 -17.23
N PRO A 442 -24.30 -20.34 -16.39
CA PRO A 442 -25.73 -20.58 -16.56
C PRO A 442 -26.62 -19.34 -16.69
N GLU A 443 -26.33 -18.25 -15.96
CA GLU A 443 -27.03 -16.96 -16.08
C GLU A 443 -26.96 -16.38 -17.50
N LEU A 444 -25.79 -16.48 -18.14
CA LEU A 444 -25.57 -15.98 -19.49
C LEU A 444 -26.15 -16.94 -20.53
N ALA A 445 -26.08 -18.24 -20.29
CA ALA A 445 -26.72 -19.24 -21.15
C ALA A 445 -28.25 -19.03 -21.23
N ASP A 446 -28.93 -18.86 -20.08
CA ASP A 446 -30.37 -18.58 -20.04
C ASP A 446 -30.71 -17.25 -20.71
N ALA A 447 -30.03 -16.16 -20.32
CA ALA A 447 -30.24 -14.85 -20.91
C ALA A 447 -30.06 -14.87 -22.43
N PHE A 448 -29.08 -15.62 -22.94
CA PHE A 448 -28.83 -15.74 -24.38
C PHE A 448 -29.90 -16.58 -25.09
N GLN A 449 -30.24 -17.76 -24.56
CA GLN A 449 -31.30 -18.64 -25.12
C GLN A 449 -32.70 -18.02 -25.08
N ASN A 450 -32.97 -17.11 -24.13
CA ASN A 450 -34.28 -16.50 -23.94
C ASN A 450 -34.37 -15.11 -24.58
N GLN A 451 -33.50 -14.17 -24.23
CA GLN A 451 -33.58 -12.78 -24.70
C GLN A 451 -33.16 -12.64 -26.17
N ARG A 452 -32.24 -13.49 -26.66
CA ARG A 452 -31.72 -13.45 -28.04
C ARG A 452 -32.26 -14.57 -28.93
N ARG A 453 -33.29 -15.29 -28.49
CA ARG A 453 -33.86 -16.47 -29.20
C ARG A 453 -34.21 -16.19 -30.65
N GLN A 454 -34.79 -15.02 -30.95
CA GLN A 454 -35.18 -14.64 -32.31
C GLN A 454 -33.98 -14.32 -33.22
N GLU A 455 -32.90 -13.79 -32.64
CA GLU A 455 -31.65 -13.46 -33.34
C GLU A 455 -30.85 -14.73 -33.64
N LEU A 456 -30.75 -15.64 -32.66
CA LEU A 456 -30.18 -16.98 -32.82
C LEU A 456 -30.91 -17.77 -33.92
N ALA A 457 -32.23 -17.93 -33.79
CA ALA A 457 -33.06 -18.62 -34.77
C ALA A 457 -33.15 -17.87 -36.13
N ARG A 458 -32.63 -16.64 -36.25
CA ARG A 458 -32.40 -15.99 -37.55
C ARG A 458 -31.08 -16.48 -38.14
N LEU A 459 -29.97 -16.40 -37.39
CA LEU A 459 -28.65 -16.84 -37.86
C LEU A 459 -28.64 -18.30 -38.33
N GLU A 460 -29.31 -19.19 -37.60
CA GLU A 460 -29.42 -20.61 -37.97
C GLU A 460 -30.08 -20.81 -39.34
N ARG A 461 -31.15 -20.05 -39.64
CA ARG A 461 -31.87 -20.12 -40.92
C ARG A 461 -31.16 -19.38 -42.06
N GLU A 462 -30.46 -18.29 -41.75
CA GLU A 462 -29.82 -17.43 -42.75
C GLU A 462 -28.49 -18.00 -43.27
N TYR A 463 -27.76 -18.72 -42.41
CA TYR A 463 -26.45 -19.33 -42.70
C TYR A 463 -26.46 -20.88 -42.67
N HIS A 464 -27.63 -21.51 -42.49
CA HIS A 464 -27.81 -22.97 -42.44
C HIS A 464 -26.91 -23.69 -41.42
N LEU A 465 -26.69 -23.08 -40.25
CA LEU A 465 -25.85 -23.61 -39.17
C LEU A 465 -26.69 -23.93 -37.92
N GLY A 466 -26.22 -24.82 -37.06
CA GLY A 466 -26.83 -25.06 -35.74
C GLY A 466 -26.08 -24.35 -34.60
N ILE A 467 -26.80 -23.73 -33.66
CA ILE A 467 -26.19 -23.10 -32.47
C ILE A 467 -26.57 -23.89 -31.20
N GLU A 468 -25.59 -24.55 -30.60
CA GLU A 468 -25.72 -25.14 -29.27
C GLU A 468 -25.20 -24.17 -28.21
N ILE A 469 -26.05 -23.81 -27.24
CA ILE A 469 -25.67 -23.01 -26.07
C ILE A 469 -25.77 -23.91 -24.84
N ILE A 470 -24.68 -24.07 -24.11
CA ILE A 470 -24.54 -24.99 -22.98
C ILE A 470 -24.29 -24.21 -21.69
N ALA A 471 -25.16 -24.39 -20.70
CA ALA A 471 -24.98 -23.87 -19.36
C ALA A 471 -23.94 -24.73 -18.60
N SER A 472 -22.73 -24.21 -18.41
CA SER A 472 -21.64 -24.89 -17.72
C SER A 472 -21.34 -24.22 -16.37
N PRO A 473 -21.72 -24.83 -15.22
CA PRO A 473 -21.50 -24.25 -13.89
C PRO A 473 -20.03 -24.31 -13.43
N ARG A 474 -19.12 -24.79 -14.30
CA ARG A 474 -17.66 -24.79 -14.07
C ARG A 474 -16.96 -23.54 -14.61
N LEU A 475 -17.65 -22.77 -15.44
CA LEU A 475 -17.17 -21.51 -16.01
C LEU A 475 -17.59 -20.34 -15.10
N HIS A 476 -16.67 -19.43 -14.80
CA HIS A 476 -17.03 -18.16 -14.18
C HIS A 476 -17.77 -17.30 -15.20
N ARG A 477 -18.41 -16.23 -14.71
CA ARG A 477 -19.23 -15.35 -15.54
C ARG A 477 -18.51 -14.63 -16.72
N PRO A 478 -17.20 -14.33 -16.70
CA PRO A 478 -16.50 -13.85 -17.90
C PRO A 478 -15.99 -14.98 -18.81
N ASP A 479 -15.99 -16.24 -18.36
CA ASP A 479 -15.42 -17.36 -19.09
C ASP A 479 -16.39 -17.83 -20.19
N GLU A 480 -15.88 -18.00 -21.41
CA GLU A 480 -16.61 -18.52 -22.56
C GLU A 480 -15.77 -19.58 -23.30
N VAL A 481 -16.39 -20.67 -23.73
CA VAL A 481 -15.72 -21.70 -24.55
C VAL A 481 -16.51 -21.89 -25.84
N ILE A 482 -15.93 -21.47 -26.96
CA ILE A 482 -16.58 -21.53 -28.28
C ILE A 482 -15.87 -22.57 -29.17
N GLN A 483 -16.61 -23.62 -29.51
CA GLN A 483 -16.19 -24.70 -30.40
C GLN A 483 -16.85 -24.51 -31.77
N TRP A 484 -16.03 -24.26 -32.78
CA TRP A 484 -16.46 -24.03 -34.17
C TRP A 484 -16.29 -25.33 -34.97
N MET A 485 -17.38 -25.84 -35.54
CA MET A 485 -17.37 -27.02 -36.41
C MET A 485 -17.58 -26.58 -37.86
N GLU A 486 -16.57 -26.80 -38.69
CA GLU A 486 -16.61 -26.53 -40.14
C GLU A 486 -17.05 -27.79 -40.91
N ARG A 487 -17.78 -27.59 -42.01
CA ARG A 487 -18.40 -28.65 -42.83
C ARG A 487 -17.35 -29.59 -43.43
N GLU A 488 -17.62 -30.89 -43.39
CA GLU A 488 -16.78 -31.88 -44.06
C GLU A 488 -16.64 -31.58 -45.57
N GLY A 489 -15.46 -31.84 -46.13
CA GLY A 489 -15.13 -31.50 -47.53
C GLY A 489 -14.96 -30.01 -47.82
N GLY A 490 -15.15 -29.11 -46.84
CA GLY A 490 -14.95 -27.66 -47.02
C GLY A 490 -15.99 -26.97 -47.90
N ALA A 491 -17.17 -27.58 -48.05
CA ALA A 491 -18.27 -27.04 -48.84
C ALA A 491 -18.72 -25.66 -48.31
N VAL A 492 -18.72 -24.64 -49.18
CA VAL A 492 -19.18 -23.28 -48.85
C VAL A 492 -20.63 -23.13 -49.27
N VAL A 493 -21.53 -22.91 -48.31
CA VAL A 493 -22.94 -22.60 -48.57
C VAL A 493 -23.10 -21.08 -48.71
N GLU A 494 -23.68 -20.58 -49.81
CA GLU A 494 -24.06 -19.15 -49.88
C GLU A 494 -25.25 -18.89 -48.92
N PRO A 495 -25.21 -17.83 -48.09
CA PRO A 495 -26.31 -17.49 -47.20
C PRO A 495 -27.56 -17.06 -47.97
N VAL A 496 -28.73 -17.29 -47.36
CA VAL A 496 -30.05 -17.13 -48.01
C VAL A 496 -30.33 -15.68 -48.44
N THR A 497 -29.72 -14.71 -47.76
CA THR A 497 -29.98 -13.27 -47.93
C THR A 497 -29.15 -12.62 -49.04
N LYS A 498 -29.54 -12.85 -50.30
CA LYS A 498 -29.10 -12.04 -51.46
C LYS A 498 -29.61 -10.58 -51.39
N LYS A 499 -29.10 -9.77 -50.45
CA LYS A 499 -29.28 -8.30 -50.46
C LYS A 499 -28.32 -7.43 -49.62
N MET A 500 -27.05 -7.82 -49.40
CA MET A 500 -26.01 -6.84 -48.99
C MET A 500 -24.56 -7.19 -49.35
N ARG A 501 -24.27 -7.53 -50.62
CA ARG A 501 -22.88 -7.52 -51.14
C ARG A 501 -22.44 -6.08 -51.47
N ALA A 502 -22.03 -5.34 -50.44
CA ALA A 502 -21.25 -4.10 -50.56
C ALA A 502 -19.89 -4.31 -49.89
N ALA A 503 -18.81 -4.08 -50.65
CA ALA A 503 -17.48 -4.63 -50.41
C ALA A 503 -16.91 -4.51 -48.98
N VAL A 504 -16.60 -5.66 -48.38
CA VAL A 504 -15.45 -5.86 -47.49
C VAL A 504 -14.70 -7.08 -48.03
N GLU A 505 -13.40 -6.97 -48.29
CA GLU A 505 -12.63 -8.11 -48.81
C GLU A 505 -12.37 -9.14 -47.71
N VAL A 506 -12.59 -10.42 -48.04
CA VAL A 506 -12.53 -11.56 -47.11
C VAL A 506 -11.10 -11.80 -46.53
N ARG A 507 -10.09 -11.08 -47.02
CA ARG A 507 -8.70 -11.19 -46.55
C ARG A 507 -8.46 -10.56 -45.17
N ASP A 508 -9.10 -9.43 -44.86
CA ASP A 508 -8.77 -8.68 -43.64
C ASP A 508 -9.35 -9.31 -42.37
N VAL A 509 -10.55 -9.90 -42.46
CA VAL A 509 -11.21 -10.57 -41.31
C VAL A 509 -10.43 -11.81 -40.87
N VAL A 510 -9.90 -12.59 -41.81
CA VAL A 510 -9.07 -13.78 -41.51
C VAL A 510 -7.75 -13.37 -40.86
N ALA A 511 -7.15 -12.26 -41.29
CA ALA A 511 -5.93 -11.73 -40.69
C ALA A 511 -6.12 -11.19 -39.26
N ALA A 512 -7.32 -10.71 -38.91
CA ALA A 512 -7.65 -10.31 -37.55
C ALA A 512 -7.82 -11.52 -36.61
N VAL A 513 -8.68 -12.49 -36.95
CA VAL A 513 -8.98 -13.66 -36.10
C VAL A 513 -7.75 -14.57 -35.90
N ALA A 514 -6.81 -14.58 -36.86
CA ALA A 514 -5.54 -15.29 -36.72
C ALA A 514 -4.60 -14.69 -35.66
N ARG A 515 -4.80 -13.43 -35.23
CA ARG A 515 -3.96 -12.77 -34.21
C ARG A 515 -4.43 -12.96 -32.78
N GLU A 516 -5.71 -13.27 -32.56
CA GLU A 516 -6.27 -13.45 -31.21
C GLU A 516 -5.99 -14.84 -30.61
N ASN A 517 -5.73 -15.85 -31.44
CA ASN A 517 -5.53 -17.25 -31.01
C ASN A 517 -4.04 -17.66 -30.88
N GLY A 518 -3.09 -16.71 -31.00
CA GLY A 518 -1.65 -16.99 -31.02
C GLY A 518 -0.95 -16.76 -29.68
N GLY A 519 -0.74 -17.81 -28.89
CA GLY A 519 0.13 -17.76 -27.69
C GLY A 519 1.62 -17.57 -28.02
N GLU A 520 2.40 -17.04 -27.07
CA GLU A 520 3.82 -16.70 -27.29
C GLU A 520 4.79 -17.90 -27.37
N LYS A 521 6.00 -17.60 -27.90
CA LYS A 521 7.34 -18.22 -27.71
C LYS A 521 7.75 -19.39 -28.64
N PRO A 522 9.07 -19.60 -28.88
CA PRO A 522 10.25 -18.73 -28.64
C PRO A 522 11.17 -18.55 -29.89
N GLU A 523 12.36 -18.03 -29.64
CA GLU A 523 13.45 -17.60 -30.55
C GLU A 523 14.03 -18.66 -31.51
N ALA A 524 14.61 -18.19 -32.62
CA ALA A 524 15.75 -18.81 -33.30
C ALA A 524 16.56 -17.76 -34.10
N GLU A 525 17.89 -17.90 -34.16
CA GLU A 525 18.80 -17.01 -34.90
C GLU A 525 19.05 -17.46 -36.36
N GLY A 526 19.59 -16.54 -37.19
CA GLY A 526 20.62 -16.90 -38.17
C GLY A 526 20.39 -16.54 -39.64
N GLY A 527 21.50 -16.23 -40.33
CA GLY A 527 21.61 -16.29 -41.80
C GLY A 527 21.17 -15.05 -42.58
N GLY A 528 22.11 -14.17 -42.93
CA GLY A 528 21.88 -13.12 -43.95
C GLY A 528 22.39 -13.51 -45.35
N ASN A 529 22.26 -12.57 -46.30
CA ASN A 529 23.25 -12.17 -47.33
C ASN A 529 22.69 -11.96 -48.77
N ARG A 530 23.17 -10.89 -49.45
CA ARG A 530 22.99 -10.50 -50.88
C ARG A 530 21.56 -10.19 -51.39
N GLY A 531 21.35 -9.23 -52.30
CA GLY A 531 22.26 -8.14 -52.72
C GLY A 531 22.06 -7.56 -54.13
N GLY A 532 21.64 -6.29 -54.23
CA GLY A 532 21.70 -5.47 -55.46
C GLY A 532 20.49 -5.56 -56.41
N ARG A 533 20.36 -4.73 -57.45
CA ARG A 533 21.24 -3.61 -57.92
C ARG A 533 20.49 -2.70 -58.95
N LYS A 534 21.13 -1.58 -59.35
CA LYS A 534 20.70 -0.52 -60.33
C LYS A 534 19.74 0.52 -59.71
N ARG A 535 19.97 1.85 -59.61
CA ARG A 535 20.81 2.92 -60.26
C ARG A 535 20.33 3.49 -61.60
N HIS A 536 19.86 4.76 -61.59
CA HIS A 536 20.49 5.97 -62.18
C HIS A 536 19.88 7.22 -61.48
N LYS A 537 20.58 8.31 -61.06
CA LYS A 537 21.50 9.31 -61.68
C LYS A 537 20.73 10.28 -62.62
N GLN A 538 20.76 11.61 -62.49
CA GLN A 538 21.92 12.53 -62.31
C GLN A 538 21.59 13.91 -61.64
N LYS A 539 22.63 14.59 -61.10
CA LYS A 539 22.94 16.06 -61.04
C LYS A 539 21.88 17.10 -60.57
N GLY A 540 22.23 18.21 -59.89
CA GLY A 540 23.55 18.69 -59.43
C GLY A 540 23.57 20.11 -58.80
N ARG A 541 24.78 20.49 -58.32
CA ARG A 541 25.32 21.76 -57.74
C ARG A 541 24.79 23.10 -58.34
N GLU A 542 24.82 24.28 -57.71
CA GLU A 542 25.38 24.76 -56.40
C GLU A 542 24.87 26.18 -55.97
N ARG A 543 25.08 26.55 -54.68
CA ARG A 543 25.45 27.89 -54.12
C ARG A 543 24.50 29.12 -54.08
N THR A 544 24.06 29.40 -52.83
CA THR A 544 24.15 30.68 -52.05
C THR A 544 23.27 31.93 -52.31
N ALA A 545 22.92 32.56 -51.16
CA ALA A 545 22.67 34.01 -50.88
C ALA A 545 21.23 34.54 -50.69
N GLU A 546 20.86 34.69 -49.41
CA GLU A 546 19.99 35.70 -48.75
C GLU A 546 18.64 36.24 -49.30
N LYS A 547 17.62 36.07 -48.43
CA LYS A 547 16.62 37.07 -47.96
C LYS A 547 15.34 37.34 -48.80
N PRO A 548 14.16 36.88 -48.33
CA PRO A 548 12.85 37.17 -48.95
C PRO A 548 12.06 38.30 -48.27
N PRO A 549 11.12 38.93 -49.01
CA PRO A 549 9.95 39.58 -48.42
C PRO A 549 8.59 39.12 -49.02
N ALA A 550 7.68 38.69 -48.14
CA ALA A 550 6.20 38.73 -48.19
C ALA A 550 5.39 38.43 -49.48
N ALA A 551 4.49 37.44 -49.40
CA ALA A 551 3.16 37.47 -50.03
C ALA A 551 2.11 36.59 -49.30
N SER A 552 0.92 37.16 -49.10
CA SER A 552 -0.43 36.63 -48.77
C SER A 552 -0.68 35.13 -48.45
N ALA A 553 -1.45 34.89 -47.38
CA ALA A 553 -2.36 33.73 -47.22
C ALA A 553 -3.62 34.17 -46.42
N ARG A 554 -4.79 33.56 -46.68
CA ARG A 554 -6.07 33.86 -46.01
C ARG A 554 -7.02 32.65 -46.04
N GLU A 555 -7.66 32.32 -44.94
CA GLU A 555 -8.45 31.08 -44.75
C GLU A 555 -9.97 31.27 -44.85
N THR A 556 -10.72 30.17 -45.04
CA THR A 556 -12.20 30.08 -45.05
C THR A 556 -12.68 28.72 -44.48
N PRO A 557 -13.96 28.55 -44.07
CA PRO A 557 -14.33 27.71 -42.91
C PRO A 557 -15.09 26.38 -43.17
N PRO A 558 -15.30 25.53 -42.13
CA PRO A 558 -16.20 24.37 -42.15
C PRO A 558 -17.70 24.70 -41.88
N PRO A 559 -18.65 23.75 -42.08
CA PRO A 559 -20.10 24.02 -42.15
C PRO A 559 -20.92 23.85 -40.85
N THR A 560 -22.22 24.16 -40.94
CA THR A 560 -23.20 24.38 -39.85
C THR A 560 -24.20 23.23 -39.59
N ALA A 561 -24.95 23.35 -38.48
CA ALA A 561 -26.19 22.63 -38.15
C ALA A 561 -27.32 23.64 -37.77
N PRO A 562 -28.62 23.25 -37.76
CA PRO A 562 -29.74 24.18 -38.01
C PRO A 562 -30.40 24.84 -36.78
N GLU A 563 -31.31 25.79 -37.07
CA GLU A 563 -31.98 26.75 -36.16
C GLU A 563 -33.23 26.23 -35.41
N ALA A 564 -33.72 27.05 -34.47
CA ALA A 564 -35.07 27.02 -33.91
C ALA A 564 -35.70 28.44 -33.94
N PRO A 565 -37.04 28.59 -34.12
CA PRO A 565 -37.70 29.89 -34.33
C PRO A 565 -38.05 30.68 -33.03
N PRO A 566 -38.44 31.97 -33.12
CA PRO A 566 -38.34 32.90 -31.99
C PRO A 566 -39.65 33.49 -31.40
N ALA A 567 -39.53 33.93 -30.13
CA ALA A 567 -40.08 35.13 -29.46
C ALA A 567 -41.56 35.56 -29.56
N GLU A 568 -42.14 35.92 -28.40
CA GLU A 568 -43.23 36.92 -28.26
C GLU A 568 -43.12 37.72 -26.92
N THR A 569 -44.08 38.60 -26.57
CA THR A 569 -43.78 39.90 -25.92
C THR A 569 -44.27 40.22 -24.49
N VAL A 570 -43.61 41.24 -23.90
CA VAL A 570 -43.91 42.14 -22.73
C VAL A 570 -45.40 42.58 -22.55
N PRO A 571 -45.88 43.17 -21.40
CA PRO A 571 -45.15 44.02 -20.42
C PRO A 571 -45.50 44.04 -18.89
N ALA A 572 -44.57 44.64 -18.11
CA ALA A 572 -44.67 45.58 -16.95
C ALA A 572 -45.71 45.48 -15.80
N ALA A 573 -45.20 45.61 -14.55
CA ALA A 573 -45.69 46.52 -13.49
C ALA A 573 -44.62 46.76 -12.37
N ALA A 574 -44.67 47.90 -11.68
CA ALA A 574 -43.80 48.36 -10.57
C ALA A 574 -44.60 49.41 -9.72
N PRO A 575 -44.09 50.09 -8.65
CA PRO A 575 -42.80 50.04 -7.93
C PRO A 575 -43.01 49.46 -6.49
N ALA A 576 -42.39 49.81 -5.34
CA ALA A 576 -41.41 50.83 -4.90
C ALA A 576 -40.73 50.38 -3.57
N GLY A 577 -39.75 51.07 -2.98
CA GLY A 577 -39.00 52.25 -3.43
C GLY A 577 -37.96 52.76 -2.42
N GLU A 578 -36.91 53.41 -2.95
CA GLU A 578 -35.99 54.40 -2.35
C GLU A 578 -35.11 54.01 -1.13
N GLY A 579 -33.90 54.57 -0.96
CA GLY A 579 -33.28 55.69 -1.68
C GLY A 579 -31.80 55.49 -2.09
N ALA A 580 -31.39 56.27 -3.09
CA ALA A 580 -30.00 56.51 -3.53
C ALA A 580 -29.67 58.02 -3.25
N PRO A 581 -28.73 58.77 -3.89
CA PRO A 581 -27.78 58.49 -4.99
C PRO A 581 -26.29 58.69 -4.56
N ALA A 582 -25.20 58.50 -5.33
CA ALA A 582 -24.92 58.53 -6.78
C ALA A 582 -24.90 59.96 -7.40
N ASN A 583 -24.16 60.34 -8.45
CA ASN A 583 -23.05 59.72 -9.22
C ASN A 583 -22.16 60.86 -9.83
N GLY A 584 -21.02 60.59 -10.48
CA GLY A 584 -20.15 61.64 -11.07
C GLY A 584 -19.08 61.19 -12.08
N GLU A 585 -19.44 61.20 -13.36
CA GLU A 585 -18.71 60.66 -14.53
C GLU A 585 -17.43 61.36 -15.07
N SER A 586 -16.39 60.56 -15.33
CA SER A 586 -15.72 60.36 -16.66
C SER A 586 -14.62 61.29 -17.27
N LYS A 587 -13.75 60.61 -18.07
CA LYS A 587 -12.98 61.00 -19.29
C LYS A 587 -11.75 61.95 -19.24
N HIS A 588 -10.66 61.45 -19.85
CA HIS A 588 -9.45 62.03 -20.51
C HIS A 588 -9.16 63.57 -20.46
N ARG A 589 -7.88 64.06 -20.53
CA ARG A 589 -6.94 63.85 -21.67
C ARG A 589 -5.52 64.52 -21.53
N ARG A 590 -4.42 63.72 -21.53
CA ARG A 590 -2.98 64.13 -21.77
C ARG A 590 -2.38 65.11 -20.70
N LYS A 591 -1.06 65.37 -20.53
CA LYS A 591 0.09 65.43 -21.48
C LYS A 591 1.47 65.52 -20.75
N ARG A 592 2.47 64.67 -21.10
CA ARG A 592 3.94 64.76 -20.75
C ARG A 592 4.30 64.61 -19.24
N ARG A 593 5.53 64.28 -18.81
CA ARG A 593 6.86 64.10 -19.46
C ARG A 593 7.59 62.80 -18.94
N ARG A 594 8.82 62.52 -19.42
CA ARG A 594 9.66 61.29 -19.28
C ARG A 594 11.12 61.73 -18.90
N PRO A 595 12.15 60.86 -18.69
CA PRO A 595 12.23 59.51 -18.06
C PRO A 595 13.59 59.12 -17.34
N ARG A 596 13.62 57.93 -16.68
CA ARG A 596 14.67 56.86 -16.73
C ARG A 596 16.12 56.98 -16.16
N ARG A 597 16.62 55.76 -15.80
CA ARG A 597 18.01 55.24 -15.61
C ARG A 597 18.70 55.60 -14.27
N ARG A 598 19.47 54.74 -13.57
CA ARG A 598 20.21 53.44 -13.80
C ARG A 598 21.72 53.58 -14.09
N GLY A 599 22.54 53.40 -13.04
CA GLY A 599 23.94 52.95 -12.98
C GLY A 599 24.10 52.05 -11.73
N LYS A 600 24.94 51.00 -11.64
CA LYS A 600 26.43 50.90 -11.75
C LYS A 600 27.15 51.70 -10.65
N GLY A 601 28.15 51.17 -9.94
CA GLY A 601 28.86 49.86 -9.97
C GLY A 601 29.46 49.55 -8.58
N GLU A 602 29.80 48.31 -8.20
CA GLU A 602 30.99 47.49 -8.58
C GLU A 602 32.09 47.50 -7.49
N GLU A 603 32.57 46.30 -7.12
CA GLU A 603 33.79 46.00 -6.32
C GLU A 603 33.85 46.49 -4.83
N GLY A 604 34.58 45.85 -3.91
CA GLY A 604 35.26 44.53 -3.94
C GLY A 604 36.30 44.34 -2.81
N LYS A 605 36.55 43.09 -2.35
CA LYS A 605 37.58 42.66 -1.36
C LYS A 605 37.33 43.17 0.09
N ALA A 606 37.57 42.43 1.18
CA ALA A 606 38.72 41.65 1.68
C ALA A 606 39.88 42.57 2.17
N ALA A 607 40.47 42.41 3.37
CA ALA A 607 40.25 41.43 4.47
C ALA A 607 40.82 41.94 5.82
N GLU A 608 40.70 41.11 6.87
CA GLU A 608 41.56 41.01 8.08
C GLU A 608 41.61 42.13 9.14
N ASN A 609 41.75 41.65 10.39
CA ASN A 609 42.24 42.30 11.61
C ASN A 609 41.39 43.45 12.22
N GLY A 610 41.37 43.62 13.56
CA GLY A 610 42.12 42.90 14.60
C GLY A 610 41.41 42.86 15.95
N SER A 611 42.09 42.27 16.93
CA SER A 611 41.68 42.20 18.34
C SER A 611 41.67 43.57 19.01
N ASP A 612 40.71 43.80 19.91
CA ASP A 612 41.06 44.44 21.19
C ASP A 612 40.11 44.08 22.35
N SER A 613 40.66 44.14 23.56
CA SER A 613 40.03 43.94 24.88
C SER A 613 41.11 44.23 25.93
N PRO A 614 40.83 44.93 27.05
CA PRO A 614 39.61 44.77 27.85
C PRO A 614 38.79 46.10 27.86
N GLU A 615 38.17 46.70 28.89
CA GLU A 615 38.26 46.66 30.36
C GLU A 615 36.90 46.71 31.08
N ALA A 616 36.99 46.60 32.41
CA ALA A 616 35.90 46.47 33.37
C ALA A 616 35.18 47.79 33.74
N SER A 617 34.01 47.64 34.37
CA SER A 617 33.72 48.42 35.59
C SER A 617 32.79 47.64 36.53
N SER A 618 33.05 47.73 37.83
CA SER A 618 32.31 47.04 38.92
C SER A 618 31.86 48.06 39.97
N LYS A 619 30.63 47.94 40.50
CA LYS A 619 30.19 48.71 41.67
C LYS A 619 29.08 48.03 42.50
N GLN A 620 29.44 47.65 43.73
CA GLN A 620 28.59 47.59 44.94
C GLN A 620 28.46 49.04 45.51
N GLU A 621 27.61 49.43 46.49
CA GLU A 621 26.48 48.83 47.24
C GLU A 621 25.50 49.98 47.69
N THR A 622 24.69 50.06 48.77
CA THR A 622 24.59 49.37 50.09
C THR A 622 23.21 49.62 50.76
N GLY A 623 22.62 48.62 51.45
CA GLY A 623 21.64 48.79 52.56
C GLY A 623 20.19 49.24 52.22
N GLY A 624 19.16 48.95 53.03
CA GLY A 624 19.02 48.18 54.29
C GLY A 624 17.59 47.57 54.42
N ALA A 625 17.32 46.50 55.19
CA ALA A 625 17.18 46.42 56.67
C ALA A 625 15.77 46.89 57.16
N THR A 626 14.96 46.19 57.98
CA THR A 626 14.97 44.85 58.67
C THR A 626 13.53 44.22 58.63
N GLU A 627 12.98 43.25 59.41
CA GLU A 627 13.31 42.27 60.50
C GLU A 627 12.23 41.12 60.44
N ALA A 628 12.51 39.83 60.69
CA ALA A 628 12.31 39.02 61.93
C ALA A 628 10.86 38.89 62.53
N ALA A 629 10.39 37.76 63.11
CA ALA A 629 10.80 36.34 63.02
C ALA A 629 9.64 35.29 63.26
N PRO A 630 9.50 34.44 64.33
CA PRO A 630 9.05 33.03 64.10
C PRO A 630 8.02 32.34 65.06
N GLU A 631 7.32 31.31 64.53
CA GLU A 631 6.93 30.00 65.16
C GLU A 631 6.21 29.10 64.11
N GLY A 632 5.76 27.84 64.31
CA GLY A 632 5.74 26.88 65.45
C GLY A 632 5.08 25.52 65.05
N ALA A 633 5.10 24.47 65.92
CA ALA A 633 4.50 23.12 65.72
C ALA A 633 4.38 22.37 67.09
N PRO A 634 3.82 21.13 67.28
CA PRO A 634 3.10 20.15 66.41
C PRO A 634 1.72 19.75 67.08
N PRO A 635 1.16 18.49 67.14
CA PRO A 635 1.25 17.22 66.37
C PRO A 635 -0.14 16.57 65.98
N GLU A 636 -0.13 15.28 65.58
CA GLU A 636 -1.22 14.28 65.37
C GLU A 636 -2.06 13.91 66.63
N PRO A 637 -3.17 13.07 66.64
CA PRO A 637 -3.47 11.94 65.73
C PRO A 637 -4.95 11.51 65.41
N ALA A 638 -5.05 10.52 64.49
CA ALA A 638 -5.95 9.34 64.38
C ALA A 638 -7.44 9.31 64.83
N GLY A 639 -8.27 8.67 63.97
CA GLY A 639 -9.26 7.67 64.39
C GLY A 639 -10.75 7.90 64.04
N GLY A 640 -11.44 6.88 63.51
CA GLY A 640 -12.91 6.81 63.49
C GLY A 640 -13.56 6.22 62.23
N GLU A 641 -13.88 4.92 62.23
CA GLU A 641 -15.07 4.41 61.52
C GLU A 641 -16.34 4.76 62.32
N PRO A 642 -17.54 4.75 61.71
CA PRO A 642 -18.32 3.50 61.80
C PRO A 642 -19.15 3.16 60.55
N ALA A 643 -19.45 1.87 60.39
CA ALA A 643 -20.55 1.42 59.55
C ALA A 643 -21.91 1.63 60.24
N GLY A 644 -22.96 1.95 59.48
CA GLY A 644 -24.33 2.08 59.99
C GLY A 644 -25.37 1.90 58.89
N GLN A 645 -26.34 0.99 59.10
CA GLN A 645 -27.37 0.65 58.13
C GLN A 645 -28.77 1.10 58.57
N GLY A 646 -29.59 1.53 57.61
CA GLY A 646 -31.06 1.58 57.72
C GLY A 646 -31.66 2.83 58.40
N SER A 647 -32.98 3.01 58.39
CA SER A 647 -34.00 2.37 57.52
C SER A 647 -35.38 3.01 57.69
N GLU A 648 -36.02 3.44 56.59
CA GLU A 648 -37.47 3.75 56.52
C GLU A 648 -38.01 3.17 55.18
N ALA A 649 -39.12 2.41 55.12
CA ALA A 649 -40.51 2.75 55.46
C ALA A 649 -41.12 3.77 54.46
N LYS A 650 -42.35 3.61 53.90
CA LYS A 650 -43.49 2.73 54.23
C LYS A 650 -44.46 2.54 53.03
N SER A 651 -45.03 1.34 52.92
CA SER A 651 -46.44 1.01 52.55
C SER A 651 -47.16 1.47 51.25
N ARG A 652 -47.57 0.44 50.47
CA ARG A 652 -48.97 0.04 50.10
C ARG A 652 -49.84 0.81 49.05
N ARG A 653 -50.65 -0.02 48.35
CA ARG A 653 -51.96 0.22 47.64
C ARG A 653 -51.87 0.79 46.19
N ARG A 654 -52.41 0.10 45.16
CA ARG A 654 -53.83 -0.11 44.71
C ARG A 654 -54.45 1.19 44.12
N ARG A 655 -55.22 1.22 43.00
CA ARG A 655 -55.81 0.16 42.12
C ARG A 655 -56.44 0.78 40.85
N ARG A 656 -56.33 0.15 39.66
CA ARG A 656 -57.23 0.28 38.46
C ARG A 656 -57.34 1.72 37.87
N ARG A 657 -57.90 2.02 36.68
CA ARG A 657 -58.62 1.34 35.55
C ARG A 657 -58.19 2.14 34.27
N ARG A 658 -58.44 1.81 32.99
CA ARG A 658 -59.56 1.16 32.28
C ARG A 658 -59.10 0.78 30.85
N ALA A 659 -59.64 -0.29 30.25
CA ALA A 659 -59.59 -0.59 28.80
C ALA A 659 -60.98 -0.34 28.16
N PRO A 660 -61.19 -0.37 26.83
CA PRO A 660 -61.18 -1.59 25.98
C PRO A 660 -60.52 -1.34 24.58
N ARG A 661 -60.57 -2.16 23.52
CA ARG A 661 -61.34 -3.36 23.09
C ARG A 661 -60.42 -4.44 22.47
N ALA A 662 -60.98 -5.60 22.11
CA ALA A 662 -60.25 -6.73 21.52
C ALA A 662 -61.04 -7.48 20.43
N SER A 663 -60.28 -8.20 19.59
CA SER A 663 -60.61 -9.35 18.73
C SER A 663 -59.23 -9.91 18.30
N GLY A 664 -58.89 -11.19 18.36
CA GLY A 664 -59.65 -12.39 17.97
C GLY A 664 -59.12 -12.84 16.60
N SER A 665 -58.67 -14.08 16.36
CA SER A 665 -58.73 -15.32 17.17
C SER A 665 -57.80 -16.42 16.61
N ASN A 666 -57.36 -17.34 17.48
CA ASN A 666 -56.85 -18.71 17.19
C ASN A 666 -55.55 -18.85 16.36
N GLY A 667 -54.73 -19.90 16.55
CA GLY A 667 -54.75 -20.90 17.62
C GLY A 667 -53.80 -22.09 17.42
N ALA A 668 -53.29 -22.63 18.54
CA ALA A 668 -52.62 -23.92 18.73
C ALA A 668 -51.24 -24.21 18.06
N ALA A 669 -50.27 -24.57 18.91
CA ALA A 669 -49.17 -25.48 18.57
C ALA A 669 -49.59 -26.93 18.93
N PRO A 670 -48.78 -27.96 18.60
CA PRO A 670 -47.82 -28.42 19.61
C PRO A 670 -46.45 -28.85 19.05
N ALA A 671 -45.57 -29.26 19.96
CA ALA A 671 -44.29 -29.94 19.72
C ALA A 671 -44.26 -31.28 20.51
N PRO A 672 -43.13 -31.97 20.72
CA PRO A 672 -42.41 -32.74 19.70
C PRO A 672 -42.23 -34.23 20.07
N GLN A 673 -41.98 -35.08 19.07
CA GLN A 673 -41.49 -36.46 19.19
C GLN A 673 -40.57 -36.74 17.97
N GLY A 674 -39.51 -37.55 18.01
CA GLY A 674 -38.88 -38.23 19.16
C GLY A 674 -38.89 -39.75 19.06
N ASP A 675 -38.07 -40.35 18.18
CA ASP A 675 -37.74 -41.79 18.25
C ASP A 675 -36.42 -42.15 17.52
N ALA A 676 -35.96 -43.39 17.68
CA ALA A 676 -34.59 -43.87 17.38
C ALA A 676 -34.45 -44.73 16.08
N PRO A 677 -33.22 -45.12 15.64
CA PRO A 677 -32.98 -45.71 14.29
C PRO A 677 -32.82 -47.24 14.26
N PRO A 678 -32.89 -47.87 13.06
CA PRO A 678 -32.29 -49.17 12.77
C PRO A 678 -30.88 -49.04 12.14
N ALA A 679 -30.17 -50.16 11.96
CA ALA A 679 -28.78 -50.20 11.46
C ALA A 679 -28.53 -51.33 10.45
N ALA A 680 -27.44 -51.18 9.69
CA ALA A 680 -26.72 -52.17 8.87
C ALA A 680 -27.43 -52.82 7.67
N GLY A 681 -26.68 -52.98 6.56
CA GLY A 681 -27.09 -53.75 5.37
C GLY A 681 -26.33 -53.33 4.11
N GLU A 682 -25.26 -54.08 3.81
CA GLU A 682 -24.43 -54.08 2.57
C GLU A 682 -23.71 -52.77 2.16
#